data_AF-A0A9W8VCQ1-F1
#
_entry.id   AF-A0A9W8VCQ1-F1
#
_cell.length_a   1.000
_cell.length_b   1.000
_cell.length_c   1.000
_cell.angle_alpha   90.00
_cell.angle_beta   90.00
_cell.angle_gamma   90.00
#
_symmetry.space_group_name_H-M   'P 1'
#
loop_
_entity.id
_entity.type
_entity.pdbx_description
1 polymer ?
#
loop_
_entity_poly.entity_id
_entity_poly.type
_entity_poly.pdbx_seq_one_letter_code
_entity_poly.pdbx_strand_id
1 'polypeptide(L)'
;MGCNASSPVTDDSRAPRPAKQQKQQEIDVNNLTIPQVTWETDESWSKWMCEAEASAIAAGKHDEFLSRYRELVFGGVRGYLANKYRECEANGTIQTVGEIHVCTGGERCAGDDKCKIPTNTQLVSDASYSGIVHAFSLAVAKLPQTPRNPQSKTDSITPTINETSGGEGELLSRDQAQEDAESDQRQQLRLVPGAELDSPEMREAKNAMLKTVAAMKAMGTNVGHALIMIFVGADMVVCRFDDTSKPPTINQRPVQRTKGLTKAMNGLAKDARKYPQAFQGMFAANWFHQAATNCSGGYDGSTVWDEGPLPFSLPNGQRYPEPTRLLVTRLYENMTESVDEIYFTIAPPPYPGQDSSSRDPVTLVRKLDPTKEPGGIVRITLVIGISRDVTWPKIGDFAKNPALKAGGNAVLEYAKRLHSQGKLDRCSVRVYMGYDESTFKFVGDPITIKEQTRPLPPPSELGTSTDITAASASPNSPVNEKSLETDFNLTVTLLPKHELMGSESQFQAVKQYMMEKSKHKSPHELNVQAVFLAPSVAGHFLESNFPGCEISDEGLFPVALDNGNEFFLEDTRLVVARDPKQEPSSIVAVILTIPCPDGLDGESAIFSSKVWLDTPEMKEMDNRLLALLKKWHAQGRVSRIDCMAQTMMGKDATIYKFVDGERFEDYSDERMEQIKWG
;
A
#
# COMPACT_ATOMS: atom_id res chain seq x y z
N MET A 1 5.29 69.03 17.58
CA MET A 1 4.73 67.71 17.27
C MET A 1 5.87 66.84 16.77
N GLY A 2 6.44 66.03 17.66
CA GLY A 2 7.65 65.25 17.41
C GLY A 2 7.32 63.77 17.22
N CYS A 3 8.00 63.17 16.25
CA CYS A 3 7.99 61.74 15.96
C CYS A 3 8.51 60.95 17.17
N ASN A 4 7.74 59.99 17.68
CA ASN A 4 8.24 59.00 18.61
C ASN A 4 8.46 57.67 17.89
N ALA A 5 9.71 57.22 18.00
CA ALA A 5 10.23 55.97 17.52
C ALA A 5 9.50 54.77 18.15
N SER A 6 8.98 53.89 17.30
CA SER A 6 8.59 52.54 17.67
C SER A 6 9.85 51.73 18.00
N SER A 7 9.86 51.16 19.20
CA SER A 7 10.93 50.33 19.77
C SER A 7 11.31 49.15 18.85
N PRO A 8 12.59 48.73 18.82
CA PRO A 8 13.02 47.59 18.02
C PRO A 8 12.41 46.31 18.60
N VAL A 9 11.73 45.55 17.74
CA VAL A 9 11.27 44.19 18.03
C VAL A 9 12.48 43.38 18.45
N THR A 10 12.46 42.87 19.67
CA THR A 10 13.46 41.94 20.20
C THR A 10 13.47 40.67 19.35
N ASP A 11 14.61 40.44 18.72
CA ASP A 11 14.98 39.30 17.87
C ASP A 11 14.64 37.96 18.57
N ASP A 12 13.62 37.26 18.09
CA ASP A 12 13.22 35.94 18.60
C ASP A 12 14.25 34.89 18.14
N SER A 13 15.17 34.57 19.03
CA SER A 13 16.25 33.58 18.83
C SER A 13 15.78 32.14 18.52
N ARG A 14 14.47 31.85 18.49
CA ARG A 14 13.90 30.53 18.22
C ARG A 14 13.27 30.37 16.83
N ALA A 15 13.14 31.45 16.05
CA ALA A 15 12.72 31.32 14.65
C ALA A 15 13.86 30.71 13.82
N PRO A 16 13.61 29.72 12.95
CA PRO A 16 14.60 29.26 11.98
C PRO A 16 14.97 30.46 11.10
N ARG A 17 16.20 30.97 11.26
CA ARG A 17 16.74 31.92 10.29
C ARG A 17 16.84 31.18 8.97
N PRO A 18 16.43 31.78 7.82
CA PRO A 18 16.83 31.27 6.53
C PRO A 18 18.33 31.06 6.57
N ALA A 19 18.80 29.87 6.18
CA ALA A 19 20.23 29.65 6.01
C ALA A 19 20.78 30.84 5.22
N LYS A 20 21.89 31.44 5.68
CA LYS A 20 22.58 32.49 4.93
C LYS A 20 22.61 32.02 3.48
N GLN A 21 22.00 32.78 2.57
CA GLN A 21 22.16 32.55 1.14
C GLN A 21 23.66 32.59 0.90
N GLN A 22 24.29 31.41 0.84
CA GLN A 22 25.58 31.27 0.22
C GLN A 22 25.34 31.88 -1.15
N LYS A 23 26.10 32.94 -1.48
CA LYS A 23 26.18 33.45 -2.85
C LYS A 23 26.20 32.22 -3.74
N GLN A 24 25.23 32.08 -4.64
CA GLN A 24 25.24 31.03 -5.67
C GLN A 24 26.60 31.15 -6.36
N GLN A 25 27.59 30.39 -5.90
CA GLN A 25 28.76 30.10 -6.68
C GLN A 25 28.18 29.39 -7.90
N GLU A 26 28.44 29.91 -9.10
CA GLU A 26 28.17 29.16 -10.31
C GLU A 26 28.86 27.80 -10.15
N ILE A 27 28.06 26.77 -9.92
CA ILE A 27 28.55 25.41 -9.84
C ILE A 27 28.97 25.06 -11.26
N ASP A 28 30.27 24.93 -11.48
CA ASP A 28 30.76 24.44 -12.77
C ASP A 28 30.38 22.96 -12.90
N VAL A 29 29.26 22.73 -13.59
CA VAL A 29 28.67 21.41 -13.83
C VAL A 29 29.68 20.49 -14.56
N ASN A 30 30.66 21.06 -15.27
CA ASN A 30 31.67 20.29 -15.99
C ASN A 30 32.82 19.80 -15.09
N ASN A 31 32.95 20.35 -13.87
CA ASN A 31 33.96 19.96 -12.87
C ASN A 31 33.36 19.22 -11.67
N LEU A 32 32.13 18.71 -11.78
CA LEU A 32 31.52 17.89 -10.75
C LEU A 32 32.17 16.51 -10.68
N THR A 33 32.63 16.12 -9.49
CA THR A 33 33.07 14.74 -9.23
C THR A 33 31.85 13.82 -9.24
N ILE A 34 31.70 13.04 -10.30
CA ILE A 34 30.68 12.00 -10.42
C ILE A 34 31.20 10.73 -9.73
N PRO A 35 30.52 10.20 -8.70
CA PRO A 35 30.92 8.95 -8.07
C PRO A 35 30.80 7.78 -9.05
N GLN A 36 31.70 6.80 -8.92
CA GLN A 36 31.47 5.50 -9.54
C GLN A 36 30.34 4.79 -8.79
N VAL A 37 29.35 4.31 -9.53
CA VAL A 37 28.16 3.65 -8.98
C VAL A 37 27.98 2.29 -9.64
N THR A 38 27.39 1.36 -8.89
CA THR A 38 26.99 0.05 -9.41
C THR A 38 25.50 0.09 -9.80
N TRP A 39 25.21 -0.18 -11.07
CA TRP A 39 23.84 -0.26 -11.57
C TRP A 39 23.31 -1.69 -11.46
N GLU A 40 22.13 -1.85 -10.88
CA GLU A 40 21.43 -3.13 -10.77
C GLU A 40 20.12 -3.06 -11.56
N THR A 41 19.69 -4.21 -12.10
CA THR A 41 18.37 -4.37 -12.71
C THR A 41 17.32 -4.69 -11.67
N ASP A 42 16.14 -4.09 -11.79
CA ASP A 42 14.96 -4.40 -10.97
C ASP A 42 13.86 -4.99 -11.86
N GLU A 43 13.66 -6.30 -11.74
CA GLU A 43 12.70 -7.06 -12.56
C GLU A 43 11.23 -6.83 -12.15
N SER A 44 10.99 -6.24 -10.98
CA SER A 44 9.63 -5.97 -10.49
C SER A 44 8.85 -5.06 -11.44
N TRP A 45 9.51 -4.03 -11.99
CA TRP A 45 8.94 -3.14 -12.98
C TRP A 45 8.62 -3.86 -14.30
N SER A 46 9.57 -4.66 -14.80
CA SER A 46 9.38 -5.42 -16.03
C SER A 46 8.22 -6.41 -15.92
N LYS A 47 8.12 -7.10 -14.77
CA LYS A 47 7.01 -7.99 -14.48
C LYS A 47 5.67 -7.25 -14.47
N TRP A 48 5.58 -6.12 -13.77
CA TRP A 48 4.36 -5.31 -13.73
C TRP A 48 3.92 -4.82 -15.12
N MET A 49 4.86 -4.30 -15.92
CA MET A 49 4.58 -3.84 -17.28
C MET A 49 4.11 -4.98 -18.21
N CYS A 50 4.75 -6.16 -18.12
CA CYS A 50 4.36 -7.31 -18.93
C CYS A 50 3.00 -7.88 -18.51
N GLU A 51 2.68 -7.91 -17.22
CA GLU A 51 1.35 -8.30 -16.73
C GLU A 51 0.26 -7.34 -17.19
N ALA A 52 0.55 -6.03 -17.23
CA ALA A 52 -0.37 -5.02 -17.76
C ALA A 52 -0.62 -5.20 -19.27
N GLU A 53 0.44 -5.46 -20.06
CA GLU A 53 0.32 -5.75 -21.49
C GLU A 53 -0.45 -7.05 -21.74
N ALA A 54 -0.12 -8.13 -21.03
CA ALA A 54 -0.81 -9.41 -21.15
C ALA A 54 -2.30 -9.30 -20.82
N SER A 55 -2.65 -8.51 -19.79
CA SER A 55 -4.04 -8.23 -19.43
C SER A 55 -4.77 -7.45 -20.52
N ALA A 56 -4.11 -6.45 -21.12
CA ALA A 56 -4.67 -5.69 -22.24
C ALA A 56 -4.89 -6.56 -23.49
N ILE A 57 -3.95 -7.47 -23.79
CA ILE A 57 -4.08 -8.44 -24.88
C ILE A 57 -5.26 -9.39 -24.64
N ALA A 58 -5.35 -9.96 -23.43
CA ALA A 58 -6.45 -10.86 -23.07
C ALA A 58 -7.83 -10.17 -23.16
N ALA A 59 -7.88 -8.87 -22.89
CA ALA A 59 -9.09 -8.05 -23.01
C ALA A 59 -9.37 -7.53 -24.43
N GLY A 60 -8.53 -7.83 -25.43
CA GLY A 60 -8.65 -7.29 -26.79
C GLY A 60 -8.39 -5.78 -26.90
N LYS A 61 -7.68 -5.19 -25.93
CA LYS A 61 -7.41 -3.74 -25.79
C LYS A 61 -5.94 -3.38 -25.99
N HIS A 62 -5.20 -4.14 -26.78
CA HIS A 62 -3.77 -3.93 -26.98
C HIS A 62 -3.45 -2.57 -27.63
N ASP A 63 -4.26 -2.12 -28.60
CA ASP A 63 -4.07 -0.81 -29.23
C ASP A 63 -4.31 0.35 -28.25
N GLU A 64 -5.28 0.21 -27.34
CA GLU A 64 -5.53 1.20 -26.28
C GLU A 64 -4.31 1.26 -25.34
N PHE A 65 -3.74 0.11 -24.98
CA PHE A 65 -2.51 0.03 -24.19
C PHE A 65 -1.34 0.78 -24.86
N LEU A 66 -1.10 0.54 -26.16
CA LEU A 66 -0.05 1.23 -26.90
C LEU A 66 -0.30 2.74 -27.02
N SER A 67 -1.56 3.15 -27.23
CA SER A 67 -1.92 4.57 -27.33
C SER A 67 -1.71 5.33 -26.02
N ARG A 68 -1.90 4.67 -24.88
CA ARG A 68 -1.73 5.23 -23.53
C ARG A 68 -0.39 4.88 -22.88
N TYR A 69 0.53 4.30 -23.63
CA TYR A 69 1.79 3.77 -23.08
C TYR A 69 2.61 4.82 -22.30
N ARG A 70 2.64 6.06 -22.78
CA ARG A 70 3.30 7.17 -22.08
C ARG A 70 2.68 7.44 -20.72
N GLU A 71 1.35 7.51 -20.66
CA GLU A 71 0.61 7.75 -19.43
C GLU A 71 0.78 6.58 -18.46
N LEU A 72 0.79 5.35 -18.98
CA LEU A 72 1.04 4.13 -18.22
C LEU A 72 2.43 4.14 -17.58
N VAL A 73 3.48 4.47 -18.35
CA VAL A 73 4.85 4.52 -17.82
C VAL A 73 4.99 5.63 -16.77
N PHE A 74 4.48 6.84 -17.05
CA PHE A 74 4.62 7.97 -16.12
C PHE A 74 3.78 7.80 -14.85
N GLY A 75 2.53 7.35 -15.00
CA GLY A 75 1.64 7.02 -13.89
C GLY A 75 2.15 5.81 -13.10
N GLY A 76 2.66 4.80 -13.78
CA GLY A 76 3.26 3.60 -13.19
C GLY A 76 4.47 3.94 -12.32
N VAL A 77 5.41 4.77 -12.81
CA VAL A 77 6.55 5.24 -12.02
C VAL A 77 6.11 6.05 -10.80
N ARG A 78 5.11 6.94 -10.95
CA ARG A 78 4.53 7.69 -9.83
C ARG A 78 3.94 6.75 -8.77
N GLY A 79 3.21 5.73 -9.21
CA GLY A 79 2.61 4.70 -8.36
C GLY A 79 3.65 3.82 -7.66
N TYR A 80 4.70 3.42 -8.37
CA TYR A 80 5.84 2.68 -7.82
C TYR A 80 6.50 3.46 -6.67
N LEU A 81 6.80 4.75 -6.89
CA LEU A 81 7.38 5.61 -5.86
C LEU A 81 6.43 5.85 -4.69
N ALA A 82 5.13 6.04 -4.94
CA ALA A 82 4.13 6.20 -3.89
C ALA A 82 4.04 4.96 -3.01
N ASN A 83 4.08 3.76 -3.61
CA ASN A 83 4.06 2.50 -2.87
C ASN A 83 5.33 2.31 -2.03
N LYS A 84 6.50 2.64 -2.60
CA LYS A 84 7.81 2.51 -1.94
C LYS A 84 8.05 3.57 -0.86
N TYR A 85 7.47 4.77 -1.02
CA TYR A 85 7.66 5.92 -0.16
C TYR A 85 6.32 6.49 0.36
N ARG A 86 5.48 5.65 0.96
CA ARG A 86 4.12 5.99 1.43
C ARG A 86 4.06 7.25 2.32
N GLU A 87 5.02 7.42 3.22
CA GLU A 87 5.10 8.62 4.07
C GLU A 87 5.34 9.90 3.24
N CYS A 88 6.11 9.81 2.17
CA CYS A 88 6.39 10.94 1.28
C CYS A 88 5.16 11.26 0.42
N GLU A 89 4.42 10.24 0.00
CA GLU A 89 3.14 10.40 -0.69
C GLU A 89 2.12 11.16 0.15
N ALA A 90 1.88 10.68 1.37
CA ALA A 90 0.91 11.27 2.29
C ALA A 90 1.22 12.75 2.62
N ASN A 91 2.49 13.15 2.51
CA ASN A 91 2.93 14.53 2.77
C ASN A 91 3.16 15.35 1.49
N GLY A 92 2.88 14.79 0.30
CA GLY A 92 3.06 15.49 -0.97
C GLY A 92 4.51 15.85 -1.30
N THR A 93 5.47 15.05 -0.83
CA THR A 93 6.92 15.28 -1.04
C THR A 93 7.51 14.45 -2.18
N ILE A 94 6.65 13.79 -2.96
CA ILE A 94 7.00 13.23 -4.27
C ILE A 94 6.62 14.27 -5.33
N GLN A 95 7.64 14.90 -5.93
CA GLN A 95 7.47 16.05 -6.81
C GLN A 95 7.91 15.72 -8.23
N THR A 96 7.10 16.12 -9.21
CA THR A 96 7.53 16.17 -10.61
C THR A 96 8.42 17.37 -10.81
N VAL A 97 9.66 17.15 -11.25
CA VAL A 97 10.68 18.20 -11.39
C VAL A 97 10.80 18.71 -12.83
N GLY A 98 10.10 18.04 -13.76
CA GLY A 98 10.10 18.36 -15.18
C GLY A 98 10.78 17.29 -16.03
N GLU A 99 11.09 17.67 -17.27
CA GLU A 99 11.71 16.78 -18.26
C GLU A 99 13.24 16.88 -18.18
N ILE A 100 13.93 15.74 -18.16
CA ILE A 100 15.37 15.67 -18.40
C ILE A 100 15.56 15.20 -19.83
N HIS A 101 16.29 15.97 -20.62
CA HIS A 101 16.58 15.64 -22.01
C HIS A 101 17.63 14.51 -22.09
N VAL A 102 17.22 13.40 -22.70
CA VAL A 102 18.08 12.25 -23.01
C VAL A 102 18.42 12.31 -24.50
N CYS A 103 19.61 12.82 -24.84
CA CYS A 103 20.04 13.03 -26.23
C CYS A 103 20.68 11.75 -26.80
N THR A 104 19.96 10.99 -27.62
CA THR A 104 20.51 9.80 -28.31
C THR A 104 21.19 10.19 -29.62
N GLY A 105 22.40 10.75 -29.55
CA GLY A 105 23.19 11.10 -30.74
C GLY A 105 24.54 11.75 -30.39
N GLY A 106 25.57 11.47 -31.19
CA GLY A 106 26.93 12.02 -30.98
C GLY A 106 27.07 13.52 -31.23
N GLU A 107 26.01 14.18 -31.69
CA GLU A 107 25.95 15.63 -31.84
C GLU A 107 25.19 16.22 -30.64
N ARG A 108 25.81 17.16 -29.93
CA ARG A 108 25.15 17.90 -28.84
C ARG A 108 23.84 18.47 -29.40
N CYS A 109 22.75 18.28 -28.65
CA CYS A 109 21.42 18.82 -28.92
C CYS A 109 21.46 20.34 -29.17
N ALA A 110 21.79 20.75 -30.40
CA ALA A 110 21.90 22.12 -30.85
C ALA A 110 20.96 22.30 -32.05
N GLY A 111 19.76 22.80 -31.76
CA GLY A 111 18.70 23.03 -32.74
C GLY A 111 17.35 22.65 -32.16
N ASP A 112 16.31 23.40 -32.52
CA ASP A 112 14.92 23.26 -32.07
C ASP A 112 14.23 21.94 -32.48
N ASP A 113 15.00 20.92 -32.89
CA ASP A 113 14.51 19.63 -33.34
C ASP A 113 15.10 18.46 -32.53
N LYS A 114 14.30 18.02 -31.55
CA LYS A 114 13.96 16.61 -31.26
C LYS A 114 14.91 15.78 -30.37
N CYS A 115 14.77 15.96 -29.04
CA CYS A 115 14.62 14.78 -28.17
C CYS A 115 13.23 14.16 -28.47
N LYS A 116 13.16 13.09 -29.28
CA LYS A 116 11.88 12.51 -29.74
C LYS A 116 11.12 11.72 -28.67
N ILE A 117 11.77 11.34 -27.56
CA ILE A 117 11.22 10.42 -26.58
C ILE A 117 10.77 11.21 -25.34
N PRO A 118 9.48 11.16 -24.95
CA PRO A 118 8.99 11.85 -23.77
C PRO A 118 9.67 11.34 -22.49
N THR A 119 10.06 12.25 -21.61
CA THR A 119 10.62 11.92 -20.29
C THR A 119 9.82 12.55 -19.16
N ASN A 120 9.93 11.99 -17.96
CA ASN A 120 9.34 12.55 -16.75
C ASN A 120 10.26 12.26 -15.56
N THR A 121 10.65 13.30 -14.84
CA THR A 121 11.55 13.19 -13.69
C THR A 121 10.80 13.41 -12.40
N GLN A 122 11.01 12.53 -11.42
CA GLN A 122 10.45 12.70 -10.08
C GLN A 122 11.51 12.68 -8.99
N LEU A 123 11.34 13.60 -8.05
CA LEU A 123 12.14 13.73 -6.85
C LEU A 123 11.33 13.31 -5.63
N VAL A 124 11.84 12.35 -4.88
CA VAL A 124 11.29 11.97 -3.58
C VAL A 124 12.12 12.64 -2.50
N SER A 125 11.58 13.71 -1.94
CA SER A 125 12.13 14.36 -0.76
C SER A 125 11.52 13.78 0.50
N ASP A 126 12.24 13.87 1.62
CA ASP A 126 11.71 13.46 2.89
C ASP A 126 10.43 14.21 3.26
N ALA A 127 9.48 13.49 3.88
CA ALA A 127 8.18 13.99 4.28
C ALA A 127 8.20 15.23 5.21
N SER A 128 9.38 15.66 5.68
CA SER A 128 9.54 16.81 6.58
C SER A 128 10.31 17.97 5.96
N TYR A 129 10.60 17.90 4.66
CA TYR A 129 11.37 18.93 3.95
C TYR A 129 12.70 19.25 4.66
N SER A 130 13.33 18.24 5.28
CA SER A 130 14.63 18.41 5.94
C SER A 130 15.80 18.44 4.95
N GLY A 131 15.51 18.36 3.65
CA GLY A 131 16.50 18.42 2.57
C GLY A 131 17.15 17.07 2.30
N ILE A 132 16.58 15.97 2.82
CA ILE A 132 17.04 14.61 2.50
C ILE A 132 16.31 14.13 1.25
N VAL A 133 17.06 13.65 0.28
CA VAL A 133 16.53 13.01 -0.93
C VAL A 133 16.55 11.50 -0.74
N HIS A 134 15.38 10.90 -0.89
CA HIS A 134 15.19 9.46 -0.79
C HIS A 134 15.41 8.76 -2.13
N ALA A 135 14.91 9.35 -3.20
CA ALA A 135 15.07 8.85 -4.55
C ALA A 135 15.00 9.98 -5.58
N PHE A 136 15.68 9.79 -6.70
CA PHE A 136 15.57 10.60 -7.90
C PHE A 136 15.34 9.67 -9.08
N SER A 137 14.22 9.84 -9.78
CA SER A 137 13.77 8.91 -10.81
C SER A 137 13.58 9.60 -12.14
N LEU A 138 13.88 8.87 -13.22
CA LEU A 138 13.64 9.30 -14.59
C LEU A 138 12.89 8.22 -15.34
N ALA A 139 11.73 8.57 -15.86
CA ALA A 139 10.95 7.74 -16.76
C ALA A 139 11.17 8.19 -18.21
N VAL A 140 11.46 7.24 -19.09
CA VAL A 140 11.61 7.42 -20.54
C VAL A 140 10.57 6.55 -21.23
N ALA A 141 9.53 7.17 -21.77
CA ALA A 141 8.40 6.49 -22.39
C ALA A 141 8.71 6.08 -23.84
N LYS A 142 9.66 5.14 -24.00
CA LYS A 142 10.03 4.57 -25.30
C LYS A 142 9.04 3.47 -25.69
N LEU A 143 8.32 3.67 -26.80
CA LEU A 143 7.36 2.69 -27.31
C LEU A 143 8.04 1.34 -27.60
N PRO A 144 7.31 0.21 -27.41
CA PRO A 144 7.81 -1.11 -27.79
C PRO A 144 8.20 -1.14 -29.27
N GLN A 145 9.22 -1.92 -29.62
CA GLN A 145 9.64 -2.13 -31.01
C GLN A 145 9.31 -3.55 -31.45
N THR A 146 9.07 -3.72 -32.75
CA THR A 146 8.84 -5.05 -33.34
C THR A 146 10.08 -5.90 -33.10
N PRO A 147 9.96 -7.18 -32.67
CA PRO A 147 11.10 -8.05 -32.48
C PRO A 147 11.93 -8.12 -33.76
N ARG A 148 13.16 -7.61 -33.75
CA ARG A 148 14.07 -7.79 -34.89
C ARG A 148 14.42 -9.26 -34.97
N ASN A 149 13.84 -9.94 -35.95
CA ASN A 149 14.15 -11.32 -36.27
C ASN A 149 15.67 -11.42 -36.57
N PRO A 150 16.47 -12.21 -35.83
CA PRO A 150 17.93 -12.21 -35.98
C PRO A 150 18.46 -12.73 -37.33
N GLN A 151 17.59 -13.08 -38.29
CA GLN A 151 17.96 -13.84 -39.49
C GLN A 151 17.86 -13.13 -40.84
N SER A 152 17.42 -11.87 -40.98
CA SER A 152 17.43 -11.20 -42.30
C SER A 152 18.67 -10.31 -42.51
N LYS A 153 19.84 -10.95 -42.58
CA LYS A 153 20.94 -10.45 -43.43
C LYS A 153 20.94 -11.26 -44.71
N THR A 154 20.08 -10.93 -45.67
CA THR A 154 20.34 -11.17 -47.10
C THR A 154 19.34 -10.41 -47.97
N ASP A 155 19.93 -9.64 -48.88
CA ASP A 155 19.45 -9.22 -50.20
C ASP A 155 18.30 -8.21 -50.31
N SER A 156 18.75 -6.95 -50.45
CA SER A 156 18.12 -5.94 -51.27
C SER A 156 17.90 -6.44 -52.70
N ILE A 157 16.65 -6.68 -53.08
CA ILE A 157 16.23 -6.69 -54.49
C ILE A 157 15.08 -5.71 -54.65
N THR A 158 15.37 -4.62 -55.36
CA THR A 158 14.44 -3.60 -55.83
C THR A 158 13.47 -4.22 -56.84
N PRO A 159 12.14 -4.14 -56.69
CA PRO A 159 11.23 -4.42 -57.80
C PRO A 159 11.07 -3.16 -58.65
N THR A 160 11.43 -3.28 -59.92
CA THR A 160 11.16 -2.29 -60.96
C THR A 160 9.66 -2.26 -61.25
N ILE A 161 9.07 -1.06 -61.22
CA ILE A 161 7.68 -0.78 -61.56
C ILE A 161 7.52 -0.90 -63.08
N ASN A 162 6.57 -1.71 -63.54
CA ASN A 162 6.01 -1.60 -64.88
C ASN A 162 4.50 -1.38 -64.75
N GLU A 163 4.05 -0.18 -65.10
CA GLU A 163 2.65 0.15 -65.32
C GLU A 163 2.20 -0.44 -66.65
N THR A 164 1.07 -1.16 -66.69
CA THR A 164 0.02 -0.88 -67.68
C THR A 164 -1.32 -1.53 -67.36
N SER A 165 -2.35 -0.67 -67.42
CA SER A 165 -3.76 -0.90 -67.77
C SER A 165 -4.67 -1.72 -66.85
N GLY A 166 -5.62 -1.00 -66.24
CA GLY A 166 -7.05 -1.23 -66.46
C GLY A 166 -7.84 -1.80 -65.28
N GLY A 167 -8.66 -0.96 -64.65
CA GLY A 167 -9.75 -1.42 -63.78
C GLY A 167 -10.14 -0.43 -62.70
N GLU A 168 -11.15 0.40 -62.96
CA GLU A 168 -11.88 1.14 -61.94
C GLU A 168 -12.55 0.13 -60.99
N GLY A 169 -11.99 -0.02 -59.78
CA GLY A 169 -12.48 -0.94 -58.75
C GLY A 169 -11.60 -1.07 -57.50
N GLU A 170 -10.43 -0.43 -57.47
CA GLU A 170 -9.35 -0.71 -56.50
C GLU A 170 -9.01 0.46 -55.56
N LEU A 171 -9.99 1.31 -55.23
CA LEU A 171 -9.80 2.42 -54.28
C LEU A 171 -10.44 2.20 -52.91
N LEU A 172 -11.29 1.18 -52.73
CA LEU A 172 -11.87 0.82 -51.43
C LEU A 172 -11.12 -0.32 -50.71
N SER A 173 -10.36 -1.13 -51.44
CA SER A 173 -9.60 -2.26 -50.90
C SER A 173 -8.19 -1.90 -50.44
N ARG A 174 -7.68 -0.72 -50.82
CA ARG A 174 -6.33 -0.26 -50.49
C ARG A 174 -6.25 0.37 -49.09
N ASP A 175 -7.28 1.13 -48.70
CA ASP A 175 -7.41 1.68 -47.34
C ASP A 175 -7.68 0.56 -46.33
N GLN A 176 -8.48 -0.45 -46.71
CA GLN A 176 -8.81 -1.58 -45.84
C GLN A 176 -7.64 -2.56 -45.68
N ALA A 177 -6.90 -2.86 -46.76
CA ALA A 177 -5.67 -3.66 -46.67
C ALA A 177 -4.52 -2.93 -45.95
N GLN A 178 -4.53 -1.59 -45.95
CA GLN A 178 -3.57 -0.77 -45.21
C GLN A 178 -3.93 -0.66 -43.73
N GLU A 179 -5.23 -0.57 -43.38
CA GLU A 179 -5.73 -0.71 -42.00
C GLU A 179 -5.48 -2.11 -41.43
N ASP A 180 -5.71 -3.17 -42.22
CA ASP A 180 -5.44 -4.55 -41.82
C ASP A 180 -3.93 -4.81 -41.64
N ALA A 181 -3.08 -4.24 -42.50
CA ALA A 181 -1.62 -4.34 -42.38
C ALA A 181 -1.04 -3.49 -41.22
N GLU A 182 -1.64 -2.32 -40.92
CA GLU A 182 -1.30 -1.54 -39.74
C GLU A 182 -1.78 -2.22 -38.44
N SER A 183 -2.94 -2.87 -38.47
CA SER A 183 -3.45 -3.70 -37.36
C SER A 183 -2.53 -4.88 -37.07
N ASP A 184 -2.08 -5.60 -38.11
CA ASP A 184 -1.16 -6.72 -37.99
C ASP A 184 0.25 -6.29 -37.52
N GLN A 185 0.75 -5.11 -37.93
CA GLN A 185 2.01 -4.57 -37.40
C GLN A 185 1.91 -4.12 -35.94
N ARG A 186 0.75 -3.59 -35.52
CA ARG A 186 0.50 -3.18 -34.12
C ARG A 186 0.32 -4.39 -33.20
N GLN A 187 -0.24 -5.50 -33.70
CA GLN A 187 -0.27 -6.79 -32.98
C GLN A 187 1.13 -7.40 -32.74
N GLN A 188 2.16 -6.95 -33.47
CA GLN A 188 3.56 -7.41 -33.31
C GLN A 188 4.42 -6.54 -32.38
N LEU A 189 3.96 -5.36 -31.95
CA LEU A 189 4.67 -4.52 -30.99
C LEU A 189 4.46 -5.07 -29.59
N ARG A 190 5.45 -5.78 -29.04
CA ARG A 190 5.38 -6.35 -27.68
C ARG A 190 6.50 -5.85 -26.80
N LEU A 191 6.23 -5.78 -25.50
CA LEU A 191 7.28 -5.56 -24.52
C LEU A 191 8.23 -6.74 -24.46
N VAL A 192 9.52 -6.43 -24.47
CA VAL A 192 10.60 -7.42 -24.32
C VAL A 192 11.45 -6.98 -23.13
N PRO A 193 11.33 -7.64 -21.96
CA PRO A 193 12.20 -7.39 -20.83
C PRO A 193 13.68 -7.54 -21.21
N GLY A 194 14.49 -6.59 -20.77
CA GLY A 194 15.91 -6.50 -21.01
C GLY A 194 16.32 -5.77 -22.30
N ALA A 195 15.38 -5.45 -23.19
CA ALA A 195 15.70 -4.88 -24.51
C ALA A 195 16.36 -3.50 -24.44
N GLU A 196 16.09 -2.72 -23.40
CA GLU A 196 16.57 -1.36 -23.24
C GLU A 196 17.78 -1.22 -22.31
N LEU A 197 18.23 -2.31 -21.66
CA LEU A 197 19.33 -2.24 -20.69
C LEU A 197 20.65 -1.72 -21.27
N ASP A 198 20.92 -2.04 -22.54
CA ASP A 198 22.11 -1.62 -23.28
C ASP A 198 21.85 -0.48 -24.28
N SER A 199 20.64 0.10 -24.26
CA SER A 199 20.25 1.11 -25.24
C SER A 199 20.98 2.45 -25.04
N PRO A 200 21.16 3.23 -26.12
CA PRO A 200 21.69 4.59 -26.02
C PRO A 200 20.90 5.46 -25.03
N GLU A 201 19.57 5.31 -25.00
CA GLU A 201 18.67 5.99 -24.08
C GLU A 201 19.03 5.69 -22.63
N MET A 202 19.19 4.41 -22.29
CA MET A 202 19.56 4.00 -20.94
C MET A 202 20.95 4.53 -20.53
N ARG A 203 21.93 4.51 -21.45
CA ARG A 203 23.28 5.04 -21.18
C ARG A 203 23.26 6.54 -20.91
N GLU A 204 22.55 7.32 -21.72
CA GLU A 204 22.46 8.76 -21.56
C GLU A 204 21.64 9.15 -20.34
N ALA A 205 20.55 8.42 -20.05
CA ALA A 205 19.79 8.58 -18.81
C ALA A 205 20.65 8.38 -17.57
N LYS A 206 21.50 7.33 -17.53
CA LYS A 206 22.45 7.08 -16.44
C LYS A 206 23.38 8.27 -16.22
N ASN A 207 23.96 8.80 -17.30
CA ASN A 207 24.87 9.95 -17.25
C ASN A 207 24.17 11.23 -16.78
N ALA A 208 22.99 11.54 -17.34
CA ALA A 208 22.23 12.74 -17.02
C ALA A 208 21.79 12.73 -15.55
N MET A 209 21.27 11.61 -15.06
CA MET A 209 20.82 11.47 -13.67
C MET A 209 21.97 11.62 -12.68
N LEU A 210 23.12 10.99 -12.94
CA LEU A 210 24.30 11.11 -12.06
C LEU A 210 24.81 12.55 -11.98
N LYS A 211 24.86 13.28 -13.10
CA LYS A 211 25.25 14.70 -13.12
C LYS A 211 24.28 15.56 -12.32
N THR A 212 22.98 15.35 -12.49
CA THR A 212 21.95 16.11 -11.77
C THR A 212 22.04 15.88 -10.27
N VAL A 213 22.16 14.63 -9.82
CA VAL A 213 22.30 14.32 -8.38
C VAL A 213 23.63 14.85 -7.81
N ALA A 214 24.71 14.83 -8.59
CA ALA A 214 25.97 15.47 -8.20
C ALA A 214 25.84 16.99 -8.05
N ALA A 215 25.09 17.65 -8.94
CA ALA A 215 24.79 19.07 -8.82
C ALA A 215 23.95 19.36 -7.56
N MET A 216 22.94 18.52 -7.27
CA MET A 216 22.14 18.63 -6.04
C MET A 216 23.01 18.52 -4.78
N LYS A 217 23.99 17.59 -4.76
CA LYS A 217 24.97 17.47 -3.67
C LYS A 217 25.81 18.73 -3.53
N ALA A 218 26.30 19.29 -4.64
CA ALA A 218 27.09 20.53 -4.64
C ALA A 218 26.27 21.75 -4.16
N MET A 219 24.96 21.75 -4.37
CA MET A 219 24.02 22.75 -3.83
C MET A 219 23.69 22.56 -2.34
N GLY A 220 24.27 21.55 -1.67
CA GLY A 220 24.05 21.28 -0.25
C GLY A 220 22.83 20.40 0.05
N THR A 221 22.24 19.76 -0.96
CA THR A 221 21.15 18.78 -0.76
C THR A 221 21.72 17.47 -0.20
N ASN A 222 21.08 16.89 0.81
CA ASN A 222 21.51 15.60 1.35
C ASN A 222 21.02 14.45 0.45
N VAL A 223 21.87 14.06 -0.50
CA VAL A 223 21.67 12.92 -1.40
C VAL A 223 22.45 11.68 -0.97
N GLY A 224 22.97 11.66 0.27
CA GLY A 224 23.84 10.59 0.75
C GLY A 224 23.20 9.22 0.54
N HIS A 225 21.98 9.04 1.02
CA HIS A 225 21.24 7.76 0.96
C HIS A 225 20.24 7.71 -0.23
N ALA A 226 20.44 8.53 -1.26
CA ALA A 226 19.53 8.63 -2.39
C ALA A 226 19.70 7.45 -3.36
N LEU A 227 18.57 6.88 -3.79
CA LEU A 227 18.52 5.97 -4.92
C LEU A 227 18.30 6.73 -6.22
N ILE A 228 19.00 6.34 -7.26
CA ILE A 228 18.76 6.81 -8.63
C ILE A 228 18.05 5.69 -9.36
N MET A 229 16.87 5.98 -9.90
CA MET A 229 16.03 5.01 -10.61
C MET A 229 15.80 5.47 -12.04
N ILE A 230 16.00 4.58 -13.00
CA ILE A 230 15.80 4.90 -14.42
C ILE A 230 14.91 3.84 -15.01
N PHE A 231 13.79 4.29 -15.59
CA PHE A 231 12.81 3.46 -16.27
C PHE A 231 12.88 3.79 -17.76
N VAL A 232 13.17 2.80 -18.60
CA VAL A 232 13.12 2.94 -20.06
C VAL A 232 12.22 1.84 -20.59
N GLY A 233 11.01 2.22 -20.99
CA GLY A 233 9.97 1.26 -21.35
C GLY A 233 9.68 0.25 -20.24
N ALA A 234 9.83 -1.05 -20.52
CA ALA A 234 9.64 -2.13 -19.54
C ALA A 234 10.87 -2.40 -18.66
N ASP A 235 11.99 -1.70 -18.85
CA ASP A 235 13.21 -1.95 -18.09
C ASP A 235 13.45 -0.90 -17.01
N MET A 236 13.87 -1.37 -15.84
CA MET A 236 14.27 -0.52 -14.72
C MET A 236 15.69 -0.87 -14.28
N VAL A 237 16.50 0.17 -14.12
CA VAL A 237 17.79 0.09 -13.41
C VAL A 237 17.79 1.03 -12.22
N VAL A 238 18.53 0.64 -11.20
CA VAL A 238 18.66 1.40 -9.96
C VAL A 238 20.11 1.35 -9.47
N CYS A 239 20.57 2.45 -8.88
CA CYS A 239 21.84 2.50 -8.18
C CYS A 239 21.73 3.39 -6.93
N ARG A 240 22.67 3.24 -5.99
CA ARG A 240 22.88 4.27 -4.97
C ARG A 240 23.79 5.33 -5.56
N PHE A 241 23.51 6.60 -5.25
CA PHE A 241 24.38 7.68 -5.69
C PHE A 241 25.78 7.61 -5.06
N ASP A 242 25.88 7.07 -3.84
CA ASP A 242 27.14 6.93 -3.12
C ASP A 242 27.18 5.55 -2.46
N ASP A 243 27.98 4.64 -3.02
CA ASP A 243 28.13 3.24 -2.58
C ASP A 243 29.04 3.10 -1.34
N THR A 244 29.60 4.19 -0.82
CA THR A 244 30.39 4.14 0.41
C THR A 244 29.49 3.88 1.62
N SER A 245 29.93 2.94 2.49
CA SER A 245 29.24 2.68 3.75
C SER A 245 29.32 3.91 4.65
N LYS A 246 28.16 4.44 5.02
CA LYS A 246 28.03 5.67 5.79
C LYS A 246 27.03 5.48 6.93
N PRO A 247 27.24 6.18 8.05
CA PRO A 247 26.29 6.11 9.15
C PRO A 247 24.91 6.64 8.70
N PRO A 248 23.82 6.12 9.28
CA PRO A 248 22.49 6.65 9.05
C PRO A 248 22.40 8.14 9.35
N THR A 249 21.72 8.89 8.49
CA THR A 249 21.30 10.26 8.77
C THR A 249 20.13 10.22 9.77
N ILE A 250 20.30 10.91 10.91
CA ILE A 250 19.27 11.01 11.94
C ILE A 250 18.92 12.49 12.14
N ASN A 251 17.70 12.86 11.77
CA ASN A 251 17.19 14.22 11.94
C ASN A 251 16.10 14.26 13.02
N GLN A 252 16.29 15.10 14.04
CA GLN A 252 15.23 15.37 15.01
C GLN A 252 14.14 16.22 14.34
N ARG A 253 12.89 15.81 14.47
CA ARG A 253 11.73 16.51 13.93
C ARG A 253 11.08 17.38 14.99
N PRO A 254 10.61 18.58 14.62
CA PRO A 254 9.75 19.36 15.51
C PRO A 254 8.44 18.61 15.74
N VAL A 255 8.00 18.60 16.98
CA VAL A 255 6.70 18.04 17.36
C VAL A 255 5.62 19.06 17.01
N GLN A 256 4.75 18.72 16.04
CA GLN A 256 3.59 19.53 15.71
C GLN A 256 2.34 18.97 16.39
N ARG A 257 1.71 19.76 17.25
CA ARG A 257 0.42 19.43 17.85
C ARG A 257 -0.63 20.42 17.37
N THR A 258 -1.80 19.92 17.00
CA THR A 258 -2.92 20.78 16.65
C THR A 258 -3.40 21.56 17.88
N LYS A 259 -3.96 22.75 17.67
CA LYS A 259 -4.55 23.56 18.75
C LYS A 259 -5.69 22.81 19.46
N GLY A 260 -6.49 22.05 18.70
CA GLY A 260 -7.57 21.22 19.22
C GLY A 260 -7.08 20.13 20.16
N LEU A 261 -6.08 19.36 19.75
CA LEU A 261 -5.46 18.31 20.58
C LEU A 261 -4.87 18.90 21.87
N THR A 262 -4.15 20.01 21.75
CA THR A 262 -3.56 20.72 22.89
C THR A 262 -4.63 21.18 23.88
N LYS A 263 -5.76 21.69 23.39
CA LYS A 263 -6.90 22.10 24.23
C LYS A 263 -7.53 20.91 24.96
N ALA A 264 -7.73 19.79 24.26
CA ALA A 264 -8.31 18.57 24.84
C ALA A 264 -7.42 17.98 25.96
N MET A 265 -6.12 17.85 25.71
CA MET A 265 -5.16 17.34 26.70
C MET A 265 -5.08 18.24 27.94
N ASN A 266 -5.08 19.56 27.76
CA ASN A 266 -5.13 20.51 28.88
C ASN A 266 -6.46 20.45 29.65
N GLY A 267 -7.57 20.15 28.97
CA GLY A 267 -8.87 19.91 29.60
C GLY A 267 -8.84 18.69 30.53
N LEU A 268 -8.36 17.56 30.04
CA LEU A 268 -8.21 16.33 30.83
C LEU A 268 -7.28 16.53 32.04
N ALA A 269 -6.17 17.24 31.86
CA ALA A 269 -5.28 17.57 32.97
C ALA A 269 -5.95 18.47 34.04
N LYS A 270 -6.92 19.29 33.65
CA LYS A 270 -7.73 20.11 34.58
C LYS A 270 -8.75 19.26 35.32
N ASP A 271 -9.42 18.34 34.63
CA ASP A 271 -10.43 17.47 35.22
C ASP A 271 -9.80 16.46 36.19
N ALA A 272 -8.65 15.88 35.83
CA ALA A 272 -7.90 15.00 36.70
C ALA A 272 -7.45 15.67 38.01
N ARG A 273 -7.18 16.99 37.99
CA ARG A 273 -6.89 17.75 39.22
C ARG A 273 -8.12 17.96 40.09
N LYS A 274 -9.29 18.10 39.46
CA LYS A 274 -10.56 18.28 40.17
C LYS A 274 -11.03 16.98 40.80
N TYR A 275 -10.74 15.84 40.17
CA TYR A 275 -11.18 14.51 40.60
C TYR A 275 -10.03 13.49 40.63
N PRO A 276 -8.97 13.68 41.45
CA PRO A 276 -7.76 12.87 41.38
C PRO A 276 -8.00 11.37 41.59
N GLN A 277 -8.93 11.02 42.49
CA GLN A 277 -9.29 9.63 42.78
C GLN A 277 -9.90 8.90 41.57
N ALA A 278 -10.60 9.63 40.69
CA ALA A 278 -11.23 9.06 39.50
C ALA A 278 -10.23 8.78 38.37
N PHE A 279 -9.05 9.40 38.40
CA PHE A 279 -8.03 9.31 37.34
C PHE A 279 -6.75 8.59 37.80
N GLN A 280 -6.64 8.23 39.07
CA GLN A 280 -5.43 7.60 39.62
C GLN A 280 -5.14 6.27 38.91
N GLY A 281 -3.90 6.11 38.42
CA GLY A 281 -3.47 4.91 37.69
C GLY A 281 -4.05 4.76 36.28
N MET A 282 -4.82 5.73 35.77
CA MET A 282 -5.44 5.64 34.45
C MET A 282 -4.57 6.18 33.32
N PHE A 283 -3.68 7.14 33.60
CA PHE A 283 -2.92 7.84 32.57
C PHE A 283 -2.08 6.88 31.72
N ALA A 284 -1.32 5.98 32.36
CA ALA A 284 -0.43 5.05 31.66
C ALA A 284 -1.19 4.19 30.64
N ALA A 285 -2.33 3.63 31.02
CA ALA A 285 -3.15 2.79 30.16
C ALA A 285 -3.72 3.56 28.95
N ASN A 286 -4.30 4.73 29.22
CA ASN A 286 -4.90 5.57 28.17
C ASN A 286 -3.84 6.08 27.19
N TRP A 287 -2.67 6.48 27.72
CA TRP A 287 -1.60 6.99 26.90
C TRP A 287 -0.92 5.90 26.08
N PHE A 288 -0.73 4.70 26.64
CA PHE A 288 -0.23 3.55 25.89
C PHE A 288 -1.18 3.19 24.75
N HIS A 289 -2.48 3.08 25.02
CA HIS A 289 -3.50 2.80 24.00
C HIS A 289 -3.48 3.84 22.88
N GLN A 290 -3.38 5.13 23.22
CA GLN A 290 -3.26 6.20 22.23
C GLN A 290 -1.95 6.10 21.43
N ALA A 291 -0.83 5.79 22.08
CA ALA A 291 0.46 5.61 21.40
C ALA A 291 0.42 4.42 20.43
N ALA A 292 -0.16 3.29 20.84
CA ALA A 292 -0.35 2.11 20.01
C ALA A 292 -1.26 2.39 18.80
N THR A 293 -2.40 3.06 19.01
CA THR A 293 -3.31 3.49 17.94
C THR A 293 -2.59 4.36 16.91
N ASN A 294 -1.74 5.28 17.39
CA ASN A 294 -1.00 6.19 16.52
C ASN A 294 0.18 5.51 15.80
N CYS A 295 0.58 4.28 16.15
CA CYS A 295 1.73 3.62 15.57
C CYS A 295 1.52 3.28 14.08
N SER A 296 0.32 2.89 13.67
CA SER A 296 0.00 2.58 12.26
C SER A 296 -0.25 3.81 11.38
N GLY A 297 -0.48 4.99 11.98
CA GLY A 297 -0.87 6.18 11.21
C GLY A 297 0.13 6.56 10.12
N GLY A 298 -0.34 6.60 8.86
CA GLY A 298 0.45 6.90 7.66
C GLY A 298 1.24 5.71 7.10
N TYR A 299 1.01 4.50 7.62
CA TYR A 299 1.59 3.24 7.15
C TYR A 299 0.50 2.18 7.03
N ASP A 300 -0.37 2.37 6.07
CA ASP A 300 -1.53 1.50 5.90
C ASP A 300 -1.10 0.10 5.48
N GLY A 301 -1.84 -0.91 5.92
CA GLY A 301 -1.40 -2.31 5.78
C GLY A 301 -0.28 -2.75 6.72
N SER A 302 0.09 -1.94 7.72
CA SER A 302 1.08 -2.29 8.73
C SER A 302 0.48 -2.96 9.96
N THR A 303 1.31 -3.74 10.65
CA THR A 303 1.01 -4.27 11.99
C THR A 303 1.91 -3.66 13.04
N VAL A 304 1.38 -3.51 14.25
CA VAL A 304 2.11 -2.96 15.41
C VAL A 304 2.53 -4.10 16.31
N TRP A 305 3.83 -4.22 16.54
CA TRP A 305 4.43 -5.31 17.28
C TRP A 305 4.94 -4.82 18.62
N ASP A 306 4.68 -5.57 19.68
CA ASP A 306 5.27 -5.37 20.99
C ASP A 306 6.60 -6.13 21.10
N GLU A 307 7.71 -5.40 21.03
CA GLU A 307 9.08 -5.92 21.16
C GLU A 307 9.54 -6.06 22.61
N GLY A 308 8.68 -5.73 23.58
CA GLY A 308 9.03 -5.83 24.99
C GLY A 308 9.66 -4.56 25.58
N PRO A 309 10.27 -4.65 26.77
CA PRO A 309 10.88 -3.50 27.44
C PRO A 309 12.22 -3.10 26.80
N LEU A 310 12.50 -1.80 26.74
CA LEU A 310 13.79 -1.25 26.31
C LEU A 310 14.46 -0.50 27.48
N PRO A 311 15.24 -1.19 28.33
CA PRO A 311 15.89 -0.56 29.45
C PRO A 311 17.00 0.41 28.99
N PHE A 312 17.12 1.55 29.66
CA PHE A 312 18.18 2.52 29.41
C PHE A 312 18.68 3.16 30.71
N SER A 313 19.89 3.73 30.64
CA SER A 313 20.52 4.44 31.75
C SER A 313 20.38 5.96 31.58
N LEU A 314 20.16 6.64 32.69
CA LEU A 314 20.18 8.09 32.79
C LEU A 314 21.63 8.62 32.72
N PRO A 315 21.85 9.94 32.49
CA PRO A 315 23.19 10.52 32.42
C PRO A 315 24.06 10.31 33.66
N ASN A 316 23.46 10.03 34.82
CA ASN A 316 24.14 9.71 36.07
C ASN A 316 24.55 8.22 36.19
N GLY A 317 24.32 7.41 35.14
CA GLY A 317 24.63 5.98 35.09
C GLY A 317 23.57 5.06 35.71
N GLN A 318 22.59 5.59 36.44
CA GLN A 318 21.51 4.79 37.02
C GLN A 318 20.52 4.33 35.96
N ARG A 319 19.97 3.13 36.11
CA ARG A 319 18.86 2.67 35.26
C ARG A 319 17.61 3.50 35.55
N TYR A 320 16.87 3.82 34.49
CA TYR A 320 15.56 4.44 34.66
C TYR A 320 14.61 3.47 35.39
N PRO A 321 13.92 3.90 36.46
CA PRO A 321 13.21 3.00 37.36
C PRO A 321 11.80 2.60 36.87
N GLU A 322 11.18 3.42 36.01
CA GLU A 322 9.82 3.16 35.53
C GLU A 322 9.83 2.25 34.28
N PRO A 323 8.73 1.51 34.04
CA PRO A 323 8.64 0.59 32.91
C PRO A 323 8.73 1.31 31.57
N THR A 324 9.19 0.58 30.55
CA THR A 324 9.26 1.05 29.17
C THR A 324 8.68 -0.01 28.25
N ARG A 325 8.18 0.40 27.08
CA ARG A 325 7.75 -0.54 26.06
C ARG A 325 8.13 -0.07 24.66
N LEU A 326 8.73 -0.98 23.91
CA LEU A 326 9.11 -0.77 22.54
C LEU A 326 8.04 -1.36 21.62
N LEU A 327 7.41 -0.50 20.84
CA LEU A 327 6.48 -0.87 19.79
C LEU A 327 7.14 -0.65 18.43
N VAL A 328 6.99 -1.61 17.53
CA VAL A 328 7.57 -1.56 16.18
C VAL A 328 6.48 -1.79 15.15
N THR A 329 6.35 -0.87 14.20
CA THR A 329 5.40 -0.99 13.11
C THR A 329 6.09 -1.60 11.89
N ARG A 330 5.50 -2.67 11.35
CA ARG A 330 6.05 -3.44 10.23
C ARG A 330 5.11 -3.51 9.05
N LEU A 331 5.67 -3.46 7.84
CA LEU A 331 4.98 -3.82 6.60
C LEU A 331 5.34 -5.27 6.25
N TYR A 332 4.34 -6.14 6.17
CA TYR A 332 4.54 -7.57 5.87
C TYR A 332 5.25 -7.81 4.55
N GLU A 333 4.91 -7.05 3.51
CA GLU A 333 5.53 -7.10 2.19
C GLU A 333 7.04 -6.83 2.21
N ASN A 334 7.54 -6.18 3.26
CA ASN A 334 8.94 -5.78 3.42
C ASN A 334 9.71 -6.64 4.43
N MET A 335 9.10 -7.72 4.95
CA MET A 335 9.78 -8.64 5.88
C MET A 335 10.74 -9.57 5.13
N THR A 336 11.95 -9.71 5.67
CA THR A 336 13.04 -10.54 5.12
C THR A 336 12.92 -12.02 5.48
N GLU A 337 12.15 -12.36 6.51
CA GLU A 337 11.93 -13.73 6.96
C GLU A 337 10.55 -13.88 7.61
N SER A 338 10.01 -15.10 7.59
CA SER A 338 8.77 -15.45 8.28
C SER A 338 9.04 -15.74 9.76
N VAL A 339 8.13 -15.31 10.63
CA VAL A 339 8.18 -15.61 12.07
C VAL A 339 6.81 -16.06 12.55
N ASP A 340 6.79 -16.88 13.59
CA ASP A 340 5.55 -17.24 14.27
C ASP A 340 5.08 -16.09 15.16
N GLU A 341 3.77 -15.85 15.14
CA GLU A 341 3.15 -14.63 15.66
C GLU A 341 2.07 -14.95 16.69
N ILE A 342 2.03 -14.14 17.75
CA ILE A 342 0.99 -14.16 18.78
C ILE A 342 0.21 -12.85 18.67
N TYR A 343 -1.10 -12.96 18.50
CA TYR A 343 -2.00 -11.82 18.37
C TYR A 343 -2.79 -11.61 19.66
N PHE A 344 -2.90 -10.35 20.07
CA PHE A 344 -3.67 -9.97 21.25
C PHE A 344 -4.20 -8.55 21.10
N THR A 345 -5.29 -8.28 21.79
CA THR A 345 -5.83 -6.93 21.92
C THR A 345 -5.46 -6.33 23.26
N ILE A 346 -5.31 -5.01 23.27
CA ILE A 346 -5.16 -4.21 24.47
C ILE A 346 -6.30 -3.20 24.58
N ALA A 347 -6.82 -3.06 25.79
CA ALA A 347 -7.80 -2.02 26.10
C ALA A 347 -7.44 -1.36 27.44
N PRO A 348 -7.53 -0.03 27.55
CA PRO A 348 -7.44 0.65 28.82
C PRO A 348 -8.71 0.40 29.66
N PRO A 349 -8.63 0.42 31.00
CA PRO A 349 -9.80 0.33 31.85
C PRO A 349 -10.77 1.48 31.55
N PRO A 350 -12.08 1.26 31.69
CA PRO A 350 -13.09 2.29 31.45
C PRO A 350 -12.91 3.48 32.41
N TYR A 351 -13.24 4.68 31.95
CA TYR A 351 -13.39 5.81 32.87
C TYR A 351 -14.56 5.54 33.84
N PRO A 352 -14.51 6.07 35.07
CA PRO A 352 -15.63 5.98 35.99
C PRO A 352 -16.93 6.48 35.34
N GLY A 353 -17.95 5.60 35.27
CA GLY A 353 -19.25 5.91 34.69
C GLY A 353 -19.34 5.76 33.16
N GLN A 354 -18.29 5.30 32.48
CA GLN A 354 -18.37 4.85 31.09
C GLN A 354 -18.57 3.34 31.00
N ASP A 355 -19.34 2.92 30.01
CA ASP A 355 -19.56 1.51 29.71
C ASP A 355 -18.30 0.90 29.05
N SER A 356 -17.95 -0.33 29.43
CA SER A 356 -16.75 -1.02 28.96
C SER A 356 -16.76 -1.33 27.46
N SER A 357 -17.94 -1.28 26.85
CA SER A 357 -18.19 -1.47 25.40
C SER A 357 -17.79 -0.27 24.54
N SER A 358 -17.50 0.90 25.15
CA SER A 358 -17.33 2.17 24.42
C SER A 358 -15.92 2.45 23.89
N ARG A 359 -14.97 1.51 24.03
CA ARG A 359 -13.58 1.72 23.62
C ARG A 359 -13.11 0.63 22.68
N ASP A 360 -12.66 1.06 21.49
CA ASP A 360 -12.12 0.17 20.49
C ASP A 360 -10.77 -0.41 20.99
N PRO A 361 -10.67 -1.75 21.12
CA PRO A 361 -9.41 -2.39 21.45
C PRO A 361 -8.39 -2.18 20.34
N VAL A 362 -7.10 -2.14 20.69
CA VAL A 362 -6.00 -2.09 19.71
C VAL A 362 -5.35 -3.45 19.61
N THR A 363 -5.24 -4.00 18.41
CA THR A 363 -4.54 -5.26 18.15
C THR A 363 -3.04 -5.05 18.06
N LEU A 364 -2.29 -5.86 18.81
CA LEU A 364 -0.84 -5.92 18.79
C LEU A 364 -0.38 -7.35 18.45
N VAL A 365 0.85 -7.42 17.96
CA VAL A 365 1.52 -8.67 17.58
C VAL A 365 2.77 -8.87 18.44
N ARG A 366 3.12 -10.10 18.77
CA ARG A 366 4.41 -10.44 19.36
C ARG A 366 5.02 -11.63 18.63
N LYS A 367 6.35 -11.63 18.47
CA LYS A 367 7.10 -12.79 17.99
C LYS A 367 7.01 -13.91 19.02
N LEU A 368 6.70 -15.13 18.58
CA LEU A 368 6.81 -16.31 19.43
C LEU A 368 8.28 -16.57 19.82
N ASP A 369 9.20 -16.37 18.87
CA ASP A 369 10.63 -16.41 19.08
C ASP A 369 11.23 -14.98 19.09
N PRO A 370 11.61 -14.43 20.26
CA PRO A 370 12.12 -13.07 20.36
C PRO A 370 13.50 -12.88 19.74
N THR A 371 14.21 -13.96 19.37
CA THR A 371 15.54 -13.88 18.76
C THR A 371 15.51 -13.60 17.26
N LYS A 372 14.38 -13.89 16.60
CA LYS A 372 14.19 -13.59 15.18
C LYS A 372 13.88 -12.12 14.97
N GLU A 373 14.32 -11.57 13.83
CA GLU A 373 14.01 -10.20 13.46
C GLU A 373 13.61 -10.13 11.99
N PRO A 374 12.30 -10.12 11.70
CA PRO A 374 11.83 -10.18 10.33
C PRO A 374 12.14 -8.91 9.52
N GLY A 375 12.47 -7.79 10.16
CA GLY A 375 12.66 -6.52 9.45
C GLY A 375 11.32 -5.92 9.04
N GLY A 376 11.26 -5.27 7.86
CA GLY A 376 10.06 -4.58 7.38
C GLY A 376 9.64 -3.35 8.20
N ILE A 377 10.56 -2.81 9.00
CA ILE A 377 10.26 -1.79 10.01
C ILE A 377 10.11 -0.40 9.38
N VAL A 378 8.95 0.24 9.62
CA VAL A 378 8.65 1.61 9.15
C VAL A 378 8.53 2.63 10.28
N ARG A 379 8.25 2.17 11.51
CA ARG A 379 8.23 3.02 12.71
C ARG A 379 8.72 2.27 13.94
N ILE A 380 9.46 2.97 14.79
CA ILE A 380 9.86 2.50 16.12
C ILE A 380 9.34 3.51 17.15
N THR A 381 8.51 3.04 18.09
CA THR A 381 7.91 3.86 19.13
C THR A 381 8.34 3.34 20.50
N LEU A 382 8.94 4.21 21.31
CA LEU A 382 9.22 3.91 22.72
C LEU A 382 8.22 4.66 23.61
N VAL A 383 7.48 3.91 24.42
CA VAL A 383 6.65 4.45 25.49
C VAL A 383 7.43 4.37 26.80
N ILE A 384 7.78 5.52 27.36
CA ILE A 384 8.46 5.64 28.66
C ILE A 384 7.39 5.87 29.72
N GLY A 385 7.30 4.93 30.67
CA GLY A 385 6.44 5.05 31.84
C GLY A 385 6.81 6.25 32.70
N ILE A 386 5.86 6.74 33.47
CA ILE A 386 6.05 7.81 34.44
C ILE A 386 5.66 7.28 35.82
N SER A 387 6.16 7.93 36.87
CA SER A 387 5.84 7.56 38.25
C SER A 387 4.33 7.47 38.48
N ARG A 388 3.91 6.41 39.17
CA ARG A 388 2.50 6.16 39.55
C ARG A 388 1.91 7.25 40.45
N ASP A 389 2.76 8.04 41.10
CA ASP A 389 2.34 9.17 41.91
C ASP A 389 1.82 10.34 41.05
N VAL A 390 2.14 10.34 39.75
CA VAL A 390 1.63 11.33 38.80
C VAL A 390 0.25 10.89 38.31
N THR A 391 -0.81 11.51 38.83
CA THR A 391 -2.20 11.23 38.42
C THR A 391 -2.43 11.53 36.93
N TRP A 392 -2.01 12.72 36.48
CA TRP A 392 -2.16 13.14 35.09
C TRP A 392 -1.18 14.29 34.77
N PRO A 393 -0.21 14.10 33.86
CA PRO A 393 0.78 15.12 33.54
C PRO A 393 0.21 16.24 32.66
N LYS A 394 0.90 17.39 32.66
CA LYS A 394 0.67 18.47 31.71
C LYS A 394 1.61 18.34 30.51
N ILE A 395 1.21 18.97 29.41
CA ILE A 395 2.11 19.20 28.28
C ILE A 395 3.30 20.04 28.75
N GLY A 396 4.52 19.58 28.45
CA GLY A 396 5.77 20.25 28.81
C GLY A 396 6.41 19.78 30.12
N ASP A 397 5.72 18.97 30.93
CA ASP A 397 6.27 18.45 32.21
C ASP A 397 7.53 17.60 31.99
N PHE A 398 7.61 16.89 30.86
CA PHE A 398 8.70 15.97 30.53
C PHE A 398 9.55 16.40 29.34
N ALA A 399 9.20 17.50 28.67
CA ALA A 399 9.92 17.99 27.48
C ALA A 399 11.43 18.22 27.71
N LYS A 400 11.84 18.55 28.95
CA LYS A 400 13.25 18.73 29.35
C LYS A 400 13.76 17.62 30.28
N ASN A 401 12.98 16.56 30.50
CA ASN A 401 13.36 15.49 31.40
C ASN A 401 14.56 14.70 30.81
N PRO A 402 15.63 14.44 31.57
CA PRO A 402 16.77 13.65 31.10
C PRO A 402 16.39 12.25 30.60
N ALA A 403 15.34 11.64 31.14
CA ALA A 403 14.87 10.32 30.73
C ALA A 403 14.33 10.32 29.29
N LEU A 404 13.64 11.38 28.85
CA LEU A 404 13.15 11.49 27.48
C LEU A 404 14.31 11.50 26.48
N LYS A 405 15.37 12.25 26.79
CA LYS A 405 16.61 12.29 25.97
C LYS A 405 17.36 10.96 26.01
N ALA A 406 17.49 10.35 27.18
CA ALA A 406 18.17 9.06 27.33
C ALA A 406 17.44 7.92 26.60
N GLY A 407 16.11 7.86 26.71
CA GLY A 407 15.28 6.94 25.94
C GLY A 407 15.36 7.20 24.43
N GLY A 408 15.36 8.46 24.01
CA GLY A 408 15.68 8.87 22.63
C GLY A 408 16.97 8.24 22.11
N ASN A 409 18.06 8.40 22.86
CA ASN A 409 19.34 7.81 22.49
C ASN A 409 19.28 6.28 22.45
N ALA A 410 18.65 5.63 23.43
CA ALA A 410 18.55 4.17 23.49
C ALA A 410 17.80 3.58 22.27
N VAL A 411 16.71 4.22 21.84
CA VAL A 411 15.96 3.79 20.65
C VAL A 411 16.77 4.02 19.37
N LEU A 412 17.52 5.12 19.28
CA LEU A 412 18.38 5.36 18.13
C LEU A 412 19.53 4.35 18.07
N GLU A 413 20.10 3.94 19.19
CA GLU A 413 21.09 2.84 19.23
C GLU A 413 20.47 1.50 18.84
N TYR A 414 19.24 1.22 19.29
CA TYR A 414 18.46 0.06 18.84
C TYR A 414 18.25 0.09 17.31
N ALA A 415 17.85 1.23 16.75
CA ALA A 415 17.67 1.41 15.31
C ALA A 415 19.00 1.24 14.53
N LYS A 416 20.10 1.82 15.01
CA LYS A 416 21.44 1.63 14.41
C LYS A 416 21.85 0.16 14.40
N ARG A 417 21.58 -0.58 15.48
CA ARG A 417 21.86 -2.02 15.54
C ARG A 417 21.06 -2.78 14.49
N LEU A 418 19.76 -2.53 14.38
CA LEU A 418 18.92 -3.15 13.34
C LEU A 418 19.41 -2.82 11.93
N HIS A 419 19.84 -1.58 11.69
CA HIS A 419 20.41 -1.18 10.42
C HIS A 419 21.71 -1.93 10.11
N SER A 420 22.62 -2.04 11.09
CA SER A 420 23.86 -2.81 10.92
C SER A 420 23.65 -4.31 10.67
N GLN A 421 22.48 -4.84 11.06
CA GLN A 421 22.06 -6.22 10.83
C GLN A 421 21.31 -6.40 9.49
N GLY A 422 21.12 -5.33 8.73
CA GLY A 422 20.34 -5.36 7.51
C GLY A 422 18.84 -5.61 7.74
N LYS A 423 18.28 -5.11 8.85
CA LYS A 423 16.85 -5.26 9.22
C LYS A 423 16.07 -3.95 9.24
N LEU A 424 16.76 -2.82 9.22
CA LEU A 424 16.16 -1.49 9.11
C LEU A 424 16.88 -0.59 8.09
N ASP A 425 16.12 -0.01 7.16
CA ASP A 425 16.63 1.02 6.24
C ASP A 425 16.31 2.41 6.74
N ARG A 426 15.01 2.67 6.86
CA ARG A 426 14.47 3.99 7.10
C ARG A 426 13.20 3.83 7.90
N CYS A 427 13.08 4.58 8.98
CA CYS A 427 11.89 4.58 9.81
C CYS A 427 11.66 5.95 10.46
N SER A 428 10.43 6.17 10.90
CA SER A 428 10.14 7.21 11.88
C SER A 428 10.37 6.66 13.28
N VAL A 429 11.05 7.43 14.14
CA VAL A 429 11.25 7.08 15.54
C VAL A 429 10.45 8.04 16.40
N ARG A 430 9.62 7.54 17.30
CA ARG A 430 8.86 8.34 18.27
C ARG A 430 9.17 7.88 19.69
N VAL A 431 9.42 8.83 20.58
CA VAL A 431 9.65 8.55 21.99
C VAL A 431 8.68 9.37 22.81
N TYR A 432 7.84 8.69 23.58
CA TYR A 432 6.79 9.27 24.41
C TYR A 432 7.17 9.21 25.88
N MET A 433 6.95 10.32 26.60
CA MET A 433 7.03 10.37 28.06
C MET A 433 5.98 11.35 28.58
N GLY A 434 4.97 10.84 29.28
CA GLY A 434 3.78 11.64 29.57
C GLY A 434 3.17 12.16 28.27
N TYR A 435 2.78 13.44 28.23
CA TYR A 435 2.29 14.07 27.00
C TYR A 435 3.38 14.62 26.08
N ASP A 436 4.64 14.57 26.51
CA ASP A 436 5.75 15.05 25.70
C ASP A 436 6.30 13.94 24.81
N GLU A 437 6.82 14.35 23.66
CA GLU A 437 7.38 13.41 22.70
C GLU A 437 8.65 13.98 22.06
N SER A 438 9.48 13.09 21.56
CA SER A 438 10.57 13.40 20.65
C SER A 438 10.43 12.55 19.40
N THR A 439 10.46 13.19 18.24
CA THR A 439 10.37 12.50 16.95
C THR A 439 11.69 12.61 16.22
N PHE A 440 12.13 11.53 15.58
CA PHE A 440 13.31 11.50 14.73
C PHE A 440 12.97 10.81 13.41
N LYS A 441 13.66 11.21 12.34
CA LYS A 441 13.72 10.46 11.10
C LYS A 441 15.06 9.76 11.02
N PHE A 442 15.03 8.44 10.86
CA PHE A 442 16.20 7.61 10.63
C PHE A 442 16.25 7.25 9.15
N VAL A 443 17.37 7.53 8.49
CA VAL A 443 17.59 7.21 7.07
C VAL A 443 18.98 6.60 6.92
N GLY A 444 19.03 5.29 6.73
CA GLY A 444 20.23 4.56 6.33
C GLY A 444 20.22 4.23 4.85
N ASP A 445 21.26 3.52 4.42
CA ASP A 445 21.33 2.91 3.09
C ASP A 445 20.29 1.78 2.96
N PRO A 446 19.65 1.60 1.79
CA PRO A 446 18.67 0.53 1.59
C PRO A 446 19.28 -0.87 1.77
N ILE A 447 18.63 -1.81 2.46
CA ILE A 447 19.11 -3.17 2.74
C ILE A 447 19.29 -3.95 1.45
N THR A 448 18.32 -3.83 0.55
CA THR A 448 18.41 -4.32 -0.82
C THR A 448 18.11 -3.20 -1.80
N ILE A 449 18.83 -3.22 -2.92
CA ILE A 449 18.53 -2.35 -4.07
C ILE A 449 17.37 -2.96 -4.88
N LYS A 450 17.22 -4.29 -4.85
CA LYS A 450 16.12 -5.04 -5.45
C LYS A 450 14.90 -5.11 -4.53
N GLU A 451 13.70 -4.95 -5.10
CA GLU A 451 12.46 -5.34 -4.41
C GLU A 451 12.37 -6.86 -4.33
N GLN A 452 12.71 -7.42 -3.16
CA GLN A 452 12.26 -8.75 -2.82
C GLN A 452 10.81 -8.64 -2.39
N THR A 453 9.90 -8.46 -3.35
CA THR A 453 8.49 -8.74 -3.09
C THR A 453 8.41 -10.24 -2.84
N ARG A 454 8.39 -10.65 -1.56
CA ARG A 454 7.96 -12.01 -1.25
C ARG A 454 6.52 -12.10 -1.77
N PRO A 455 6.18 -13.08 -2.62
CA PRO A 455 4.79 -13.44 -2.80
C PRO A 455 4.19 -13.65 -1.41
N LEU A 456 2.96 -13.19 -1.16
CA LEU A 456 2.22 -13.67 0.00
C LEU A 456 2.36 -15.21 0.01
N PRO A 457 2.65 -15.83 1.17
CA PRO A 457 2.81 -17.28 1.22
C PRO A 457 1.58 -17.91 0.55
N PRO A 458 1.78 -18.86 -0.38
CA PRO A 458 0.65 -19.49 -1.04
C PRO A 458 -0.26 -20.15 0.01
N PRO A 459 -1.58 -20.25 -0.22
CA PRO A 459 -2.52 -20.83 0.75
C PRO A 459 -2.10 -22.21 1.26
N SER A 460 -1.39 -22.98 0.43
CA SER A 460 -0.82 -24.29 0.76
C SER A 460 0.27 -24.27 1.84
N GLU A 461 0.93 -23.12 2.08
CA GLU A 461 1.89 -22.93 3.18
C GLU A 461 1.25 -22.26 4.42
N LEU A 462 0.03 -21.75 4.29
CA LEU A 462 -0.78 -21.21 5.40
C LEU A 462 -1.65 -22.28 6.06
N GLY A 463 -1.96 -23.37 5.35
CA GLY A 463 -2.70 -24.51 5.86
C GLY A 463 -1.94 -25.82 5.68
N THR A 464 -1.18 -26.23 6.71
CA THR A 464 -1.15 -27.58 7.29
C THR A 464 0.08 -27.76 8.19
N SER A 465 -0.13 -27.57 9.50
CA SER A 465 0.48 -28.44 10.50
C SER A 465 -0.66 -29.08 11.26
N THR A 466 -1.24 -30.12 10.65
CA THR A 466 -1.90 -31.18 11.41
C THR A 466 -0.81 -31.93 12.16
N ASP A 467 -0.43 -31.40 13.33
CA ASP A 467 0.11 -32.14 14.49
C ASP A 467 0.59 -31.15 15.57
N ILE A 468 -0.36 -30.52 16.27
CA ILE A 468 -0.15 -30.15 17.68
C ILE A 468 -1.36 -30.65 18.47
N THR A 469 -1.61 -31.95 18.40
CA THR A 469 -2.23 -32.64 19.53
C THR A 469 -1.24 -32.62 20.69
N ALA A 470 -1.61 -31.95 21.78
CA ALA A 470 -1.05 -32.15 23.12
C ALA A 470 0.50 -32.04 23.23
N ALA A 471 1.06 -30.85 23.01
CA ALA A 471 2.33 -30.49 23.63
C ALA A 471 2.04 -29.77 24.96
N SER A 472 2.14 -30.55 26.03
CA SER A 472 2.21 -30.14 27.43
C SER A 472 2.80 -28.74 27.63
N ALA A 473 2.10 -27.93 28.42
CA ALA A 473 2.60 -26.70 29.02
C ALA A 473 4.01 -26.92 29.60
N SER A 474 5.03 -26.47 28.88
CA SER A 474 6.33 -26.20 29.45
C SER A 474 6.20 -24.97 30.35
N PRO A 475 6.83 -24.91 31.54
CA PRO A 475 6.70 -23.78 32.47
C PRO A 475 7.22 -22.43 31.93
N ASN A 476 7.83 -22.40 30.74
CA ASN A 476 8.37 -21.20 30.10
C ASN A 476 7.63 -20.86 28.80
N SER A 477 6.31 -20.68 28.87
CA SER A 477 5.53 -20.18 27.74
C SER A 477 5.71 -18.65 27.58
N PRO A 478 6.07 -18.11 26.38
CA PRO A 478 6.32 -16.67 26.16
C PRO A 478 5.07 -15.78 26.26
N VAL A 479 3.88 -16.37 26.40
CA VAL A 479 2.58 -15.69 26.29
C VAL A 479 2.10 -15.09 27.61
N ASN A 480 2.69 -15.49 28.74
CA ASN A 480 2.21 -15.10 30.07
C ASN A 480 3.01 -13.95 30.72
N GLU A 481 3.53 -13.03 29.91
CA GLU A 481 4.00 -11.75 30.46
C GLU A 481 2.79 -10.87 30.79
N LYS A 482 2.33 -10.93 32.04
CA LYS A 482 1.42 -9.94 32.65
C LYS A 482 1.99 -8.51 32.66
N SER A 483 3.15 -8.25 32.03
CA SER A 483 3.87 -6.98 32.09
C SER A 483 3.04 -5.81 31.59
N LEU A 484 2.29 -5.94 30.49
CA LEU A 484 1.39 -4.87 30.03
C LEU A 484 0.25 -4.59 31.03
N GLU A 485 -0.28 -5.63 31.67
CA GLU A 485 -1.31 -5.50 32.70
C GLU A 485 -0.74 -4.86 33.98
N THR A 486 0.45 -5.28 34.42
CA THR A 486 1.07 -4.81 35.66
C THR A 486 1.70 -3.43 35.53
N ASP A 487 2.35 -3.15 34.40
CA ASP A 487 3.22 -1.98 34.22
C ASP A 487 2.45 -0.79 33.66
N PHE A 488 1.49 -1.07 32.76
CA PHE A 488 0.69 -0.05 32.07
C PHE A 488 -0.80 -0.09 32.43
N ASN A 489 -1.25 -1.02 33.27
CA ASN A 489 -2.65 -1.14 33.71
C ASN A 489 -3.62 -1.35 32.53
N LEU A 490 -3.24 -2.22 31.58
CA LEU A 490 -4.06 -2.58 30.41
C LEU A 490 -4.79 -3.91 30.64
N THR A 491 -5.94 -4.08 30.01
CA THR A 491 -6.59 -5.39 29.82
C THR A 491 -6.05 -6.01 28.53
N VAL A 492 -5.53 -7.24 28.63
CA VAL A 492 -4.96 -7.97 27.49
C VAL A 492 -5.84 -9.18 27.17
N THR A 493 -6.26 -9.31 25.91
CA THR A 493 -7.06 -10.48 25.46
C THR A 493 -6.39 -11.13 24.25
N LEU A 494 -6.04 -12.41 24.37
CA LEU A 494 -5.46 -13.18 23.26
C LEU A 494 -6.50 -13.42 22.17
N LEU A 495 -6.11 -13.25 20.91
CA LEU A 495 -6.96 -13.55 19.77
C LEU A 495 -6.70 -14.97 19.27
N PRO A 496 -7.75 -15.72 18.87
CA PRO A 496 -7.57 -17.00 18.18
C PRO A 496 -6.90 -16.77 16.83
N LYS A 497 -6.15 -17.78 16.36
CA LYS A 497 -5.52 -17.75 15.03
C LYS A 497 -6.61 -17.85 13.95
N HIS A 498 -6.59 -16.97 12.95
CA HIS A 498 -7.55 -16.95 11.84
C HIS A 498 -7.21 -18.05 10.82
N GLU A 499 -8.22 -18.68 10.19
CA GLU A 499 -8.01 -19.84 9.30
C GLU A 499 -7.64 -19.47 7.85
N LEU A 500 -8.11 -18.32 7.34
CA LEU A 500 -7.91 -17.91 5.94
C LEU A 500 -6.74 -16.93 5.70
N MET A 501 -6.33 -16.22 6.74
CA MET A 501 -5.21 -15.26 6.75
C MET A 501 -4.35 -15.59 7.97
N GLY A 502 -3.05 -15.27 7.93
CA GLY A 502 -2.18 -15.49 9.10
C GLY A 502 -2.67 -14.78 10.37
N SER A 503 -3.52 -13.74 10.23
CA SER A 503 -4.36 -13.19 11.31
C SER A 503 -5.47 -12.23 10.84
N GLU A 504 -6.37 -11.90 11.77
CA GLU A 504 -7.35 -10.81 11.66
C GLU A 504 -6.67 -9.45 11.39
N SER A 505 -5.52 -9.18 12.02
CA SER A 505 -4.82 -7.90 11.78
C SER A 505 -4.24 -7.82 10.37
N GLN A 506 -3.81 -8.94 9.79
CA GLN A 506 -3.40 -9.01 8.39
C GLN A 506 -4.59 -8.76 7.46
N PHE A 507 -5.75 -9.33 7.77
CA PHE A 507 -6.98 -9.06 7.04
C PHE A 507 -7.38 -7.58 7.09
N GLN A 508 -7.42 -6.97 8.29
CA GLN A 508 -7.74 -5.55 8.45
C GLN A 508 -6.68 -4.65 7.81
N ALA A 509 -5.41 -5.02 7.88
CA ALA A 509 -4.30 -4.32 7.21
C ALA A 509 -4.47 -4.33 5.69
N VAL A 510 -4.73 -5.50 5.09
CA VAL A 510 -4.99 -5.64 3.65
C VAL A 510 -6.24 -4.85 3.25
N LYS A 511 -7.33 -4.95 4.03
CA LYS A 511 -8.56 -4.19 3.83
C LYS A 511 -8.30 -2.68 3.83
N GLN A 512 -7.56 -2.18 4.81
CA GLN A 512 -7.24 -0.75 4.94
C GLN A 512 -6.30 -0.28 3.81
N TYR A 513 -5.30 -1.09 3.44
CA TYR A 513 -4.44 -0.82 2.29
C TYR A 513 -5.25 -0.70 0.98
N MET A 514 -6.21 -1.59 0.77
CA MET A 514 -7.11 -1.56 -0.39
C MET A 514 -7.99 -0.29 -0.36
N MET A 515 -8.53 0.08 0.81
CA MET A 515 -9.29 1.32 1.02
C MET A 515 -8.49 2.61 0.75
N GLU A 516 -7.20 2.64 1.08
CA GLU A 516 -6.34 3.80 0.78
C GLU A 516 -6.02 3.87 -0.70
N LYS A 517 -5.62 2.73 -1.30
CA LYS A 517 -5.33 2.66 -2.74
C LYS A 517 -6.51 3.07 -3.59
N SER A 518 -7.74 2.83 -3.13
CA SER A 518 -8.93 3.29 -3.83
C SER A 518 -9.18 4.79 -3.73
N LYS A 519 -8.76 5.47 -2.65
CA LYS A 519 -8.92 6.94 -2.57
C LYS A 519 -8.15 7.71 -3.66
N HIS A 520 -7.12 7.07 -4.23
CA HIS A 520 -6.25 7.65 -5.25
C HIS A 520 -6.58 7.20 -6.68
N LYS A 521 -7.61 6.37 -6.86
CA LYS A 521 -8.09 5.92 -8.17
C LYS A 521 -9.37 6.66 -8.51
N SER A 522 -9.59 6.92 -9.80
CA SER A 522 -10.86 7.43 -10.26
C SER A 522 -11.98 6.40 -10.01
N PRO A 523 -13.24 6.83 -9.81
CA PRO A 523 -14.37 5.92 -9.67
C PRO A 523 -14.48 4.92 -10.82
N HIS A 524 -14.16 5.36 -12.04
CA HIS A 524 -14.15 4.51 -13.23
C HIS A 524 -13.10 3.38 -13.14
N GLU A 525 -11.86 3.68 -12.73
CA GLU A 525 -10.81 2.65 -12.57
C GLU A 525 -11.17 1.61 -11.50
N LEU A 526 -11.88 2.04 -10.45
CA LEU A 526 -12.33 1.16 -9.38
C LEU A 526 -13.51 0.27 -9.81
N ASN A 527 -14.45 0.83 -10.57
CA ASN A 527 -15.54 0.05 -11.15
C ASN A 527 -15.00 -1.01 -12.12
N VAL A 528 -14.04 -0.65 -12.98
CA VAL A 528 -13.37 -1.62 -13.86
C VAL A 528 -12.71 -2.74 -13.05
N GLN A 529 -11.99 -2.42 -11.96
CA GLN A 529 -11.39 -3.44 -11.10
C GLN A 529 -12.42 -4.30 -10.36
N ALA A 530 -13.54 -3.72 -9.94
CA ALA A 530 -14.63 -4.42 -9.28
C ALA A 530 -15.22 -5.52 -10.18
N VAL A 531 -15.43 -5.20 -11.46
CA VAL A 531 -15.93 -6.14 -12.47
C VAL A 531 -15.01 -7.36 -12.64
N PHE A 532 -13.70 -7.18 -12.48
CA PHE A 532 -12.74 -8.28 -12.55
C PHE A 532 -12.58 -9.05 -11.25
N LEU A 533 -12.64 -8.39 -10.09
CA LEU A 533 -12.36 -9.00 -8.79
C LEU A 533 -13.58 -9.67 -8.15
N ALA A 534 -14.77 -9.09 -8.32
CA ALA A 534 -15.99 -9.61 -7.69
C ALA A 534 -16.31 -11.07 -8.07
N PRO A 535 -16.14 -11.52 -9.32
CA PRO A 535 -16.39 -12.91 -9.70
C PRO A 535 -15.40 -13.87 -9.04
N SER A 536 -14.12 -13.47 -8.91
CA SER A 536 -13.11 -14.28 -8.22
C SER A 536 -13.42 -14.42 -6.72
N VAL A 537 -13.86 -13.34 -6.08
CA VAL A 537 -14.27 -13.37 -4.66
C VAL A 537 -15.52 -14.26 -4.47
N ALA A 538 -16.51 -14.11 -5.34
CA ALA A 538 -17.71 -14.95 -5.35
C ALA A 538 -17.37 -16.43 -5.56
N GLY A 539 -16.48 -16.73 -6.51
CA GLY A 539 -15.98 -18.08 -6.74
C GLY A 539 -15.34 -18.68 -5.49
N HIS A 540 -14.45 -17.93 -4.84
CA HIS A 540 -13.78 -18.40 -3.62
C HIS A 540 -14.74 -18.62 -2.44
N PHE A 541 -15.74 -17.74 -2.28
CA PHE A 541 -16.79 -17.91 -1.28
C PHE A 541 -17.56 -19.22 -1.53
N LEU A 542 -17.90 -19.53 -2.79
CA LEU A 542 -18.58 -20.77 -3.14
C LEU A 542 -17.72 -22.01 -2.91
N GLU A 543 -16.44 -21.97 -3.28
CA GLU A 543 -15.48 -23.06 -3.01
C GLU A 543 -15.40 -23.40 -1.53
N SER A 544 -15.40 -22.38 -0.67
CA SER A 544 -15.28 -22.53 0.79
C SER A 544 -16.54 -23.09 1.44
N ASN A 545 -17.72 -22.72 0.94
CA ASN A 545 -19.02 -23.10 1.52
C ASN A 545 -19.64 -24.35 0.89
N PHE A 546 -19.24 -24.70 -0.34
CA PHE A 546 -19.75 -25.85 -1.10
C PHE A 546 -18.61 -26.78 -1.57
N PRO A 547 -17.87 -27.41 -0.64
CA PRO A 547 -16.72 -28.23 -0.98
C PRO A 547 -17.12 -29.42 -1.86
N GLY A 548 -16.38 -29.63 -2.95
CA GLY A 548 -16.62 -30.71 -3.90
C GLY A 548 -17.69 -30.40 -4.96
N CYS A 549 -18.23 -29.18 -4.99
CA CYS A 549 -19.04 -28.68 -6.10
C CYS A 549 -18.14 -28.08 -7.21
N GLU A 550 -18.65 -28.09 -8.45
CA GLU A 550 -18.03 -27.40 -9.58
C GLU A 550 -18.48 -25.94 -9.60
N ILE A 551 -17.52 -25.02 -9.57
CA ILE A 551 -17.78 -23.58 -9.58
C ILE A 551 -17.51 -23.02 -10.98
N SER A 552 -18.45 -22.25 -11.53
CA SER A 552 -18.28 -21.61 -12.83
C SER A 552 -18.82 -20.19 -12.85
N ASP A 553 -18.14 -19.32 -13.62
CA ASP A 553 -18.65 -18.01 -14.03
C ASP A 553 -19.51 -18.20 -15.30
N GLU A 554 -20.81 -17.92 -15.20
CA GLU A 554 -21.78 -18.02 -16.30
C GLU A 554 -21.83 -16.74 -17.15
N GLY A 555 -20.97 -15.75 -16.86
CA GLY A 555 -20.88 -14.49 -17.58
C GLY A 555 -21.87 -13.44 -17.10
N LEU A 556 -22.25 -12.54 -18.02
CA LEU A 556 -23.11 -11.39 -17.74
C LEU A 556 -24.52 -11.83 -17.31
N PHE A 557 -25.17 -11.05 -16.44
CA PHE A 557 -26.51 -11.37 -15.95
C PHE A 557 -27.57 -11.18 -17.06
N PRO A 558 -28.37 -12.22 -17.38
CA PRO A 558 -29.41 -12.12 -18.40
C PRO A 558 -30.69 -11.48 -17.84
N VAL A 559 -31.23 -10.50 -18.56
CA VAL A 559 -32.52 -9.87 -18.28
C VAL A 559 -33.48 -10.17 -19.42
N ALA A 560 -34.60 -10.82 -19.09
CA ALA A 560 -35.70 -11.01 -20.02
C ALA A 560 -36.55 -9.73 -20.13
N LEU A 561 -36.80 -9.29 -21.36
CA LEU A 561 -37.76 -8.24 -21.69
C LEU A 561 -39.15 -8.84 -21.86
N ASP A 562 -40.20 -8.02 -21.72
CA ASP A 562 -41.61 -8.43 -21.87
C ASP A 562 -41.93 -9.03 -23.26
N ASN A 563 -41.09 -8.74 -24.26
CA ASN A 563 -41.21 -9.26 -25.63
C ASN A 563 -40.50 -10.62 -25.84
N GLY A 564 -39.93 -11.21 -24.79
CA GLY A 564 -39.23 -12.49 -24.83
C GLY A 564 -37.76 -12.43 -25.27
N ASN A 565 -37.25 -11.25 -25.64
CA ASN A 565 -35.82 -11.05 -25.92
C ASN A 565 -35.03 -10.93 -24.62
N GLU A 566 -33.78 -11.37 -24.64
CA GLU A 566 -32.84 -11.20 -23.53
C GLU A 566 -31.78 -10.16 -23.88
N PHE A 567 -31.46 -9.30 -22.93
CA PHE A 567 -30.24 -8.49 -22.97
C PHE A 567 -29.39 -8.81 -21.74
N PHE A 568 -28.10 -8.60 -21.86
CA PHE A 568 -27.15 -8.86 -20.79
C PHE A 568 -26.80 -7.55 -20.10
N LEU A 569 -26.94 -7.49 -18.77
CA LEU A 569 -26.53 -6.33 -18.01
C LEU A 569 -25.01 -6.24 -18.02
N GLU A 570 -24.48 -5.21 -18.67
CA GLU A 570 -23.06 -4.89 -18.67
C GLU A 570 -22.52 -4.82 -17.23
N ASP A 571 -21.24 -5.18 -17.06
CA ASP A 571 -20.51 -5.11 -15.79
C ASP A 571 -21.02 -6.01 -14.63
N THR A 572 -22.09 -6.80 -14.83
CA THR A 572 -22.53 -7.83 -13.88
C THR A 572 -21.86 -9.18 -14.15
N ARG A 573 -21.79 -10.06 -13.13
CA ARG A 573 -21.39 -11.46 -13.32
C ARG A 573 -22.22 -12.42 -12.47
N LEU A 574 -22.51 -13.58 -13.03
CA LEU A 574 -23.26 -14.64 -12.38
C LEU A 574 -22.32 -15.84 -12.12
N VAL A 575 -22.09 -16.16 -10.86
CA VAL A 575 -21.22 -17.28 -10.46
C VAL A 575 -22.07 -18.37 -9.81
N VAL A 576 -21.86 -19.62 -10.18
CA VAL A 576 -22.73 -20.74 -9.82
C VAL A 576 -21.92 -21.89 -9.24
N ALA A 577 -22.45 -22.54 -8.20
CA ALA A 577 -21.95 -23.82 -7.68
C ALA A 577 -22.87 -24.96 -8.12
N ARG A 578 -22.28 -26.02 -8.70
CA ARG A 578 -22.98 -27.23 -9.13
C ARG A 578 -22.53 -28.45 -8.32
N ASP A 579 -23.47 -29.14 -7.70
CA ASP A 579 -23.24 -30.46 -7.12
C ASP A 579 -23.46 -31.53 -8.20
N PRO A 580 -22.40 -32.21 -8.67
CA PRO A 580 -22.51 -33.23 -9.71
C PRO A 580 -23.37 -34.43 -9.29
N LYS A 581 -23.66 -34.59 -7.99
CA LYS A 581 -24.53 -35.66 -7.48
C LYS A 581 -26.02 -35.38 -7.72
N GLN A 582 -26.39 -34.14 -8.09
CA GLN A 582 -27.78 -33.70 -8.22
C GLN A 582 -28.23 -33.47 -9.68
N GLU A 583 -27.42 -33.88 -10.66
CA GLU A 583 -27.74 -33.77 -12.08
C GLU A 583 -29.14 -34.35 -12.42
N PRO A 584 -29.98 -33.65 -13.23
CA PRO A 584 -29.71 -32.38 -13.92
C PRO A 584 -29.94 -31.11 -13.08
N SER A 585 -30.48 -31.26 -11.86
CA SER A 585 -30.76 -30.18 -10.90
C SER A 585 -29.55 -29.86 -10.04
N SER A 586 -28.39 -29.68 -10.66
CA SER A 586 -27.10 -29.60 -9.97
C SER A 586 -26.81 -28.26 -9.32
N ILE A 587 -27.48 -27.17 -9.71
CA ILE A 587 -27.19 -25.84 -9.16
C ILE A 587 -27.65 -25.74 -7.69
N VAL A 588 -26.70 -25.67 -6.77
CA VAL A 588 -26.93 -25.59 -5.31
C VAL A 588 -26.63 -24.21 -4.72
N ALA A 589 -25.96 -23.33 -5.48
CA ALA A 589 -25.77 -21.94 -5.10
C ALA A 589 -25.57 -21.03 -6.31
N VAL A 590 -26.04 -19.79 -6.21
CA VAL A 590 -25.89 -18.75 -7.23
C VAL A 590 -25.55 -17.42 -6.57
N ILE A 591 -24.50 -16.76 -7.06
CA ILE A 591 -24.08 -15.43 -6.65
C ILE A 591 -24.16 -14.48 -7.85
N LEU A 592 -24.93 -13.40 -7.70
CA LEU A 592 -24.97 -12.28 -8.64
C LEU A 592 -24.08 -11.16 -8.11
N THR A 593 -23.01 -10.84 -8.84
CA THR A 593 -22.15 -9.69 -8.53
C THR A 593 -22.52 -8.51 -9.42
N ILE A 594 -22.66 -7.34 -8.77
CA ILE A 594 -23.18 -6.13 -9.40
C ILE A 594 -22.18 -4.99 -9.13
N PRO A 595 -21.82 -4.20 -10.14
CA PRO A 595 -21.01 -3.02 -9.93
C PRO A 595 -21.79 -2.01 -9.07
N CYS A 596 -21.09 -1.28 -8.22
CA CYS A 596 -21.72 -0.24 -7.44
C CYS A 596 -22.23 0.88 -8.37
N PRO A 597 -23.48 1.35 -8.23
CA PRO A 597 -23.92 2.56 -8.89
C PRO A 597 -23.00 3.73 -8.49
N ASP A 598 -22.59 4.55 -9.46
CA ASP A 598 -21.86 5.78 -9.19
C ASP A 598 -22.66 6.63 -8.19
N GLY A 599 -22.06 6.96 -7.04
CA GLY A 599 -22.66 7.91 -6.12
C GLY A 599 -22.80 9.27 -6.81
N LEU A 600 -23.86 10.03 -6.48
CA LEU A 600 -24.08 11.41 -6.95
C LEU A 600 -22.88 12.35 -6.70
N ASP A 601 -21.95 11.96 -5.82
CA ASP A 601 -20.77 12.73 -5.42
C ASP A 601 -19.42 12.12 -5.90
N GLY A 602 -19.44 11.08 -6.75
CA GLY A 602 -18.22 10.47 -7.28
C GLY A 602 -17.39 9.67 -6.27
N GLU A 603 -18.01 9.21 -5.16
CA GLU A 603 -17.35 8.30 -4.22
C GLU A 603 -17.39 6.85 -4.74
N SER A 604 -16.25 6.17 -4.74
CA SER A 604 -16.19 4.74 -5.06
C SER A 604 -16.82 3.91 -3.94
N ALA A 605 -17.91 3.19 -4.27
CA ALA A 605 -18.78 2.66 -3.23
C ALA A 605 -18.28 1.40 -2.51
N ILE A 606 -17.32 0.66 -3.06
CA ILE A 606 -16.71 -0.53 -2.41
C ILE A 606 -16.02 -0.13 -1.09
N PHE A 607 -15.47 1.07 -1.05
CA PHE A 607 -14.67 1.58 0.07
C PHE A 607 -15.34 2.75 0.81
N SER A 608 -16.56 3.10 0.38
CA SER A 608 -17.40 4.11 1.04
C SER A 608 -17.99 3.56 2.35
N SER A 609 -18.41 4.46 3.23
CA SER A 609 -19.24 4.11 4.39
C SER A 609 -20.70 3.83 4.02
N LYS A 610 -21.10 4.06 2.76
CA LYS A 610 -22.44 3.77 2.26
C LYS A 610 -22.74 2.28 2.42
N VAL A 611 -23.97 1.99 2.83
CA VAL A 611 -24.53 0.65 2.95
C VAL A 611 -25.54 0.51 1.82
N TRP A 612 -25.40 -0.55 1.02
CA TRP A 612 -26.27 -0.85 -0.12
C TRP A 612 -27.42 -1.79 0.22
N LEU A 613 -27.38 -2.41 1.41
CA LEU A 613 -28.49 -3.19 1.94
C LEU A 613 -29.79 -2.38 1.91
N ASP A 614 -30.88 -3.03 1.51
CA ASP A 614 -32.22 -2.45 1.41
C ASP A 614 -32.45 -1.32 0.41
N THR A 615 -31.43 -0.92 -0.35
CA THR A 615 -31.57 0.11 -1.40
C THR A 615 -32.48 -0.35 -2.54
N PRO A 616 -33.17 0.57 -3.24
CA PRO A 616 -33.99 0.22 -4.41
C PRO A 616 -33.22 -0.54 -5.48
N GLU A 617 -31.95 -0.18 -5.69
CA GLU A 617 -31.06 -0.80 -6.68
C GLU A 617 -30.74 -2.25 -6.32
N MET A 618 -30.40 -2.53 -5.07
CA MET A 618 -30.12 -3.89 -4.61
C MET A 618 -31.39 -4.76 -4.62
N LYS A 619 -32.53 -4.19 -4.19
CA LYS A 619 -33.84 -4.88 -4.23
C LYS A 619 -34.30 -5.22 -5.64
N GLU A 620 -34.06 -4.33 -6.60
CA GLU A 620 -34.36 -4.60 -8.00
C GLU A 620 -33.54 -5.78 -8.53
N MET A 621 -32.28 -5.89 -8.11
CA MET A 621 -31.43 -7.00 -8.52
C MET A 621 -31.77 -8.32 -7.81
N ASP A 622 -32.18 -8.27 -6.55
CA ASP A 622 -32.76 -9.43 -5.86
C ASP A 622 -33.99 -9.97 -6.60
N ASN A 623 -34.90 -9.07 -7.01
CA ASN A 623 -36.09 -9.45 -7.78
C ASN A 623 -35.74 -10.09 -9.13
N ARG A 624 -34.72 -9.56 -9.81
CA ARG A 624 -34.22 -10.11 -11.08
C ARG A 624 -33.57 -11.47 -10.89
N LEU A 625 -32.74 -11.65 -9.87
CA LEU A 625 -32.13 -12.93 -9.54
C LEU A 625 -33.21 -13.98 -9.22
N LEU A 626 -34.24 -13.60 -8.45
CA LEU A 626 -35.39 -14.46 -8.18
C LEU A 626 -36.10 -14.89 -9.47
N ALA A 627 -36.35 -13.95 -10.39
CA ALA A 627 -36.99 -14.26 -11.68
C ALA A 627 -36.15 -15.25 -12.53
N LEU A 628 -34.82 -15.09 -12.52
CA LEU A 628 -33.90 -16.01 -13.19
C LEU A 628 -33.94 -17.41 -12.56
N LEU A 629 -33.91 -17.50 -11.23
CA LEU A 629 -33.94 -18.78 -10.51
C LEU A 629 -35.27 -19.51 -10.70
N LYS A 630 -36.41 -18.79 -10.77
CA LYS A 630 -37.70 -19.36 -11.17
C LYS A 630 -37.64 -20.00 -12.55
N LYS A 631 -37.04 -19.30 -13.52
CA LYS A 631 -36.85 -19.81 -14.88
C LYS A 631 -35.95 -21.05 -14.88
N TRP A 632 -34.82 -21.02 -14.19
CA TRP A 632 -33.89 -22.16 -14.12
C TRP A 632 -34.46 -23.36 -13.35
N HIS A 633 -35.29 -23.12 -12.34
CA HIS A 633 -36.01 -24.17 -11.63
C HIS A 633 -37.06 -24.84 -12.52
N ALA A 634 -37.83 -24.07 -13.29
CA ALA A 634 -38.76 -24.61 -14.28
C ALA A 634 -38.06 -25.43 -15.37
N GLN A 635 -36.79 -25.12 -15.67
CA GLN A 635 -35.92 -25.87 -16.57
C GLN A 635 -35.26 -27.10 -15.90
N GLY A 636 -35.48 -27.32 -14.60
CA GLY A 636 -34.90 -28.43 -13.84
C GLY A 636 -33.41 -28.31 -13.53
N ARG A 637 -32.82 -27.11 -13.63
CA ARG A 637 -31.38 -26.84 -13.41
C ARG A 637 -31.02 -26.60 -11.94
N VAL A 638 -31.96 -26.03 -11.17
CA VAL A 638 -31.76 -25.66 -9.76
C VAL A 638 -32.11 -26.83 -8.84
N SER A 639 -31.31 -27.03 -7.80
CA SER A 639 -31.53 -28.05 -6.78
C SER A 639 -32.94 -27.97 -6.20
N ARG A 640 -33.54 -29.14 -6.00
CA ARG A 640 -34.84 -29.30 -5.34
C ARG A 640 -34.73 -29.44 -3.83
N ILE A 641 -33.50 -29.50 -3.29
CA ILE A 641 -33.24 -29.72 -1.87
C ILE A 641 -32.98 -28.38 -1.19
N ASP A 642 -31.96 -27.67 -1.66
CA ASP A 642 -31.58 -26.35 -1.16
C ASP A 642 -30.77 -25.63 -2.24
N CYS A 643 -31.08 -24.35 -2.46
CA CYS A 643 -30.31 -23.49 -3.33
C CYS A 643 -30.08 -22.14 -2.64
N MET A 644 -28.82 -21.84 -2.36
CA MET A 644 -28.43 -20.52 -1.86
C MET A 644 -28.48 -19.51 -3.00
N ALA A 645 -29.08 -18.35 -2.78
CA ALA A 645 -29.05 -17.22 -3.69
C ALA A 645 -28.42 -16.04 -2.98
N GLN A 646 -27.43 -15.39 -3.60
CA GLN A 646 -26.77 -14.22 -3.03
C GLN A 646 -26.66 -13.12 -4.06
N THR A 647 -26.96 -11.90 -3.63
CA THR A 647 -26.72 -10.69 -4.42
C THR A 647 -25.63 -9.88 -3.73
N MET A 648 -24.56 -9.58 -4.46
CA MET A 648 -23.43 -8.80 -3.97
C MET A 648 -23.39 -7.44 -4.68
N MET A 649 -23.40 -6.36 -3.90
CA MET A 649 -23.23 -4.99 -4.40
C MET A 649 -22.16 -4.28 -3.56
N GLY A 650 -20.99 -4.13 -4.16
CA GLY A 650 -19.82 -3.58 -3.47
C GLY A 650 -19.32 -4.49 -2.34
N LYS A 651 -19.35 -3.99 -1.10
CA LYS A 651 -18.97 -4.74 0.11
C LYS A 651 -20.16 -5.42 0.81
N ASP A 652 -21.37 -5.10 0.39
CA ASP A 652 -22.60 -5.56 1.02
C ASP A 652 -23.21 -6.72 0.21
N ALA A 653 -23.81 -7.67 0.91
CA ALA A 653 -24.45 -8.82 0.29
C ALA A 653 -25.73 -9.23 1.02
N THR A 654 -26.73 -9.66 0.27
CA THR A 654 -27.93 -10.34 0.78
C THR A 654 -27.80 -11.83 0.45
N ILE A 655 -28.12 -12.70 1.42
CA ILE A 655 -28.11 -14.16 1.22
C ILE A 655 -29.50 -14.69 1.55
N TYR A 656 -30.05 -15.47 0.62
CA TYR A 656 -31.36 -16.08 0.73
C TYR A 656 -31.29 -17.57 0.46
N LYS A 657 -32.26 -18.27 1.01
CA LYS A 657 -32.68 -19.59 0.57
C LYS A 657 -33.71 -19.45 -0.55
N PHE A 658 -33.48 -20.07 -1.69
CA PHE A 658 -34.49 -20.19 -2.74
C PHE A 658 -35.37 -21.41 -2.47
N VAL A 659 -36.65 -21.15 -2.18
CA VAL A 659 -37.59 -22.17 -1.67
C VAL A 659 -38.72 -22.42 -2.67
N ASP A 660 -39.04 -23.70 -2.85
CA ASP A 660 -40.16 -24.22 -3.64
C ASP A 660 -40.24 -23.73 -5.09
N GLY A 661 -39.13 -23.20 -5.63
CA GLY A 661 -39.11 -22.64 -6.98
C GLY A 661 -39.80 -21.28 -7.10
N GLU A 662 -40.19 -20.64 -6.00
CA GLU A 662 -41.12 -19.49 -6.02
C GLU A 662 -40.63 -18.24 -5.29
N ARG A 663 -39.80 -18.35 -4.25
CA ARG A 663 -39.48 -17.20 -3.40
C ARG A 663 -38.12 -17.30 -2.72
N PHE A 664 -37.66 -16.15 -2.24
CA PHE A 664 -36.55 -16.03 -1.32
C PHE A 664 -37.06 -16.02 0.12
N GLU A 665 -36.37 -16.77 0.97
CA GLU A 665 -36.55 -16.79 2.43
C GLU A 665 -35.18 -16.55 3.08
N ASP A 666 -35.17 -15.86 4.22
CA ASP A 666 -33.94 -15.69 4.99
C ASP A 666 -33.52 -17.04 5.59
N TYR A 667 -32.20 -17.30 5.62
CA TYR A 667 -31.68 -18.43 6.39
C TYR A 667 -31.84 -18.19 7.88
N SER A 668 -31.94 -19.26 8.68
CA SER A 668 -31.91 -19.15 10.13
C SER A 668 -30.56 -18.62 10.62
N ASP A 669 -30.55 -17.93 11.76
CA ASP A 669 -29.32 -17.42 12.39
C ASP A 669 -28.26 -18.52 12.55
N GLU A 670 -28.67 -19.71 12.97
CA GLU A 670 -27.82 -20.89 13.14
C GLU A 670 -27.16 -21.35 11.82
N ARG A 671 -27.86 -21.17 10.69
CA ARG A 671 -27.31 -21.49 9.38
C ARG A 671 -26.39 -20.38 8.90
N MET A 672 -26.72 -19.12 9.19
CA MET A 672 -25.85 -17.96 8.89
C MET A 672 -24.52 -18.03 9.63
N GLU A 673 -24.50 -18.54 10.87
CA GLU A 673 -23.27 -18.77 11.65
C GLU A 673 -22.33 -19.84 11.04
N GLN A 674 -22.87 -20.75 10.24
CA GLN A 674 -22.09 -21.81 9.57
C GLN A 674 -21.45 -21.35 8.27
N ILE A 675 -21.86 -20.20 7.73
CA ILE A 675 -21.31 -19.66 6.49
C ILE A 675 -19.90 -19.12 6.76
N LYS A 676 -18.95 -19.62 5.98
CA LYS A 676 -17.56 -19.16 6.00
C LYS A 676 -17.43 -17.94 5.10
N TRP A 677 -17.26 -16.77 5.70
CA TRP A 677 -17.20 -15.50 4.97
C TRP A 677 -15.85 -15.21 4.31
N GLY A 678 -14.81 -15.99 4.61
CA GLY A 678 -13.45 -15.79 4.11
C GLY A 678 -12.62 -14.88 5.00
#